data_AF-A0A960E920-F1
#
_entry.id   AF-A0A960E920-F1
#
_cell.length_a   1.000
_cell.length_b   1.000
_cell.length_c   1.000
_cell.angle_alpha   90.00
_cell.angle_beta   90.00
_cell.angle_gamma   90.00
#
_symmetry.space_group_name_H-M   'P 1'
#
loop_
_entity.id
_entity.type
_entity.pdbx_description
1 polymer ?
#
loop_
_entity_poly.entity_id
_entity_poly.type
_entity_poly.pdbx_seq_one_letter_code
_entity_poly.pdbx_strand_id
1 'polypeptide(L)'
;MNSTLRRAAAGLSAIAATAALACVPAAGSAVASGPTVVSFDESVAAGDPTGEIASIADRAVQVRTVDIDAGSLATQFDGGDVVVELFDDLHVAVDAAVRTAGVDGGTLWRATGVGSALSITIDGDEVRATGIAQGRPFSITPSGAGHHLIAEHSTASPGRLDHVEPDPDVEVPKITAADVAQSSRQRAADTTERATAATTMRTVRVLTVFTADASSWYGGDGNAQGAIEAMVNDTNTVLANSNIDTRIVSAGIRPVAYSAGFTPSDDLDALTYGDTQALFGVLVDREILDADVIMMVRGPAVGSGCGVAWVLSAQQRAANDDLAIGVIDTECAPAPEYGYAHELGHLFGAQHGMGDNQGSGAHSFSNGYRAPVGAPGGRYRTVMAYEDSLTCECPVVPYFSAPRTIAGIGPIGSAGQDNARTLNLTSIPVAAYRPLPLWTFSPERLLETRNGPTDTTVDGQFRGVGERGAGTTLQLQVGGRGSVPNGVDAVLMNVTAIAPDGAGHITVWPCDRSQPTASNLNYGPGQVVANTVLAKLDAQGRVCIYTHARMHLIADASAWSPGGGSFRPVDPARLLETRNGPTDTTVDGQFQGQGARPAGSVVAVQVAGRGNVPPDATAAMFNVTAVAPAAAGHITMWPCDQQQPTTSSLNAGPGQVVANAVFSKLDSNGFVCLYTHATTHLIVDVAAAVTVGSPLVPIQPARVAETRIGTEFTTVDGYARGIGAIPGGYSYAFGIVGLSNGSWAGRGGVDPDAWTLITNVTAVTPEQAGHITSFPCGDVVPTASNLNYAPGQVVANMVVADLSYIENLDAWGMCLYTHGTTHMIVDVVAWM
;
A
#
# COMPACT_ATOMS: atom_id res chain seq x y z
N MET A 1 54.95 11.45 22.40
CA MET A 1 55.76 12.25 23.35
C MET A 1 55.17 13.65 23.39
N ASN A 2 54.74 14.09 24.58
CA ASN A 2 54.55 15.46 25.09
C ASN A 2 53.89 16.52 24.16
N SER A 3 52.85 17.27 24.54
CA SER A 3 52.35 17.60 25.88
C SER A 3 51.15 18.56 25.78
N THR A 4 50.09 18.30 26.56
CA THR A 4 49.36 19.23 27.48
C THR A 4 48.89 20.63 27.01
N LEU A 5 47.86 21.30 27.55
CA LEU A 5 46.75 21.09 28.49
C LEU A 5 46.04 22.48 28.59
N ARG A 6 44.70 22.49 28.59
CA ARG A 6 43.78 23.18 29.53
C ARG A 6 43.65 24.72 29.68
N ARG A 7 42.34 25.03 29.87
CA ARG A 7 41.64 26.02 30.73
C ARG A 7 41.41 27.41 30.10
N ALA A 8 40.18 27.83 29.79
CA ALA A 8 38.96 28.07 30.59
C ALA A 8 38.87 29.50 31.13
N ALA A 9 37.84 30.25 30.75
CA ALA A 9 36.81 30.81 31.65
C ALA A 9 35.89 31.80 30.90
N ALA A 10 34.65 31.84 31.38
CA ALA A 10 33.48 32.54 30.87
C ALA A 10 33.50 34.06 31.08
N GLY A 11 32.55 34.75 30.44
CA GLY A 11 32.17 36.10 30.84
C GLY A 11 31.25 36.80 29.84
N LEU A 12 29.93 36.66 30.04
CA LEU A 12 28.92 37.57 29.53
C LEU A 12 29.30 39.03 29.86
N SER A 13 29.08 39.96 28.92
CA SER A 13 28.08 41.04 29.10
C SER A 13 28.07 42.00 27.92
N ALA A 14 26.84 42.37 27.57
CA ALA A 14 26.42 43.27 26.52
C ALA A 14 27.03 44.67 26.63
N ILE A 15 27.29 45.30 25.47
CA ILE A 15 27.19 46.75 25.30
C ILE A 15 26.66 47.03 23.89
N ALA A 16 25.53 47.73 23.85
CA ALA A 16 24.97 48.38 22.68
C ALA A 16 25.83 49.58 22.27
N ALA A 17 26.07 49.77 20.97
CA ALA A 17 26.34 51.08 20.39
C ALA A 17 26.12 51.05 18.87
N THR A 18 25.16 51.86 18.45
CA THR A 18 24.96 52.40 17.12
C THR A 18 26.14 53.28 16.70
N ALA A 19 26.63 53.12 15.47
CA ALA A 19 27.10 54.21 14.60
C ALA A 19 27.42 53.69 13.19
N ALA A 20 26.81 54.31 12.18
CA ALA A 20 27.12 54.15 10.77
C ALA A 20 28.40 54.91 10.39
N LEU A 21 29.18 54.41 9.42
CA LEU A 21 29.81 55.21 8.36
C LEU A 21 30.43 54.35 7.22
N ALA A 22 29.98 54.65 5.99
CA ALA A 22 30.69 54.70 4.70
C ALA A 22 31.24 53.45 3.94
N CYS A 23 30.97 53.50 2.62
CA CYS A 23 31.24 52.59 1.47
C CYS A 23 32.72 52.33 1.10
N VAL A 24 33.17 51.06 0.84
CA VAL A 24 33.29 50.28 -0.46
C VAL A 24 34.68 50.41 -1.16
N PRO A 25 35.24 49.47 -1.98
CA PRO A 25 34.84 48.09 -2.40
C PRO A 25 35.94 46.99 -2.25
N ALA A 26 35.57 45.70 -2.32
CA ALA A 26 36.18 44.71 -3.26
C ALA A 26 35.51 43.32 -3.19
N ALA A 27 35.37 42.72 -4.39
CA ALA A 27 35.04 41.33 -4.74
C ALA A 27 33.57 40.91 -4.57
N GLY A 28 32.91 40.75 -5.73
CA GLY A 28 31.46 40.57 -5.87
C GLY A 28 30.94 39.26 -5.30
N SER A 29 30.08 39.40 -4.32
CA SER A 29 29.03 38.46 -3.94
C SER A 29 27.89 38.58 -4.95
N ALA A 30 27.33 37.45 -5.39
CA ALA A 30 26.07 37.45 -6.12
C ALA A 30 25.00 38.18 -5.29
N VAL A 31 24.32 39.14 -5.90
CA VAL A 31 23.17 39.82 -5.32
C VAL A 31 22.08 38.76 -5.11
N ALA A 32 21.70 38.52 -3.86
CA ALA A 32 20.41 37.87 -3.59
C ALA A 32 19.34 38.86 -4.07
N SER A 33 18.66 38.54 -5.16
CA SER A 33 17.45 39.25 -5.58
C SER A 33 16.43 39.16 -4.44
N GLY A 34 15.81 40.27 -4.07
CA GLY A 34 14.64 40.25 -3.17
C GLY A 34 13.50 39.43 -3.77
N PRO A 35 12.43 39.15 -2.99
CA PRO A 35 11.30 38.39 -3.48
C PRO A 35 10.67 39.06 -4.70
N THR A 36 10.22 38.26 -5.66
CA THR A 36 9.48 38.74 -6.83
C THR A 36 8.09 39.20 -6.36
N VAL A 37 7.74 40.46 -6.63
CA VAL A 37 6.41 41.01 -6.28
C VAL A 37 5.50 40.92 -7.51
N VAL A 38 4.34 40.29 -7.33
CA VAL A 38 3.29 40.12 -8.33
C VAL A 38 2.11 41.02 -7.94
N SER A 39 1.77 41.96 -8.81
CA SER A 39 0.65 42.90 -8.64
C SER A 39 -0.27 42.85 -9.85
N PHE A 40 -1.56 43.10 -9.65
CA PHE A 40 -2.57 43.05 -10.71
C PHE A 40 -3.18 44.42 -11.00
N ASP A 41 -3.34 44.75 -12.28
CA ASP A 41 -3.98 45.99 -12.74
C ASP A 41 -5.52 45.87 -12.61
N GLU A 42 -6.20 46.95 -12.17
CA GLU A 42 -7.66 46.98 -12.10
C GLU A 42 -8.31 46.94 -13.48
N SER A 43 -9.41 46.19 -13.59
CA SER A 43 -10.20 46.07 -14.82
C SER A 43 -11.68 46.36 -14.61
N VAL A 44 -12.39 46.62 -15.72
CA VAL A 44 -13.83 46.89 -15.71
C VAL A 44 -14.57 45.56 -15.78
N ALA A 45 -15.55 45.34 -14.89
CA ALA A 45 -16.27 44.07 -14.78
C ALA A 45 -16.74 43.50 -16.13
N ALA A 46 -16.26 42.29 -16.46
CA ALA A 46 -16.81 41.49 -17.55
C ALA A 46 -18.20 40.97 -17.15
N GLY A 47 -19.06 40.68 -18.14
CA GLY A 47 -20.38 40.12 -17.87
C GLY A 47 -20.32 38.79 -17.10
N ASP A 48 -21.36 38.51 -16.31
CA ASP A 48 -21.51 37.30 -15.48
C ASP A 48 -22.54 36.32 -16.11
N PRO A 49 -22.17 35.55 -17.15
CA PRO A 49 -23.10 34.68 -17.86
C PRO A 49 -23.53 33.45 -17.04
N THR A 50 -22.82 33.09 -15.96
CA THR A 50 -23.05 31.89 -15.14
C THR A 50 -23.72 32.21 -13.79
N GLY A 51 -23.72 33.47 -13.33
CA GLY A 51 -24.19 33.87 -11.99
C GLY A 51 -23.16 33.59 -10.88
N GLU A 52 -21.99 33.09 -11.24
CA GLU A 52 -20.88 32.69 -10.35
C GLU A 52 -20.23 33.92 -9.70
N ILE A 53 -20.06 35.00 -10.47
CA ILE A 53 -19.44 36.25 -9.99
C ILE A 53 -20.35 36.91 -8.97
N ALA A 54 -21.66 36.96 -9.24
CA ALA A 54 -22.65 37.49 -8.31
C ALA A 54 -22.69 36.70 -6.99
N SER A 55 -22.60 35.38 -7.03
CA SER A 55 -22.62 34.53 -5.83
C SER A 55 -21.35 34.69 -4.97
N ILE A 56 -20.18 34.80 -5.60
CA ILE A 56 -18.90 35.02 -4.90
C ILE A 56 -18.85 36.43 -4.31
N ALA A 57 -19.27 37.43 -5.07
CA ALA A 57 -19.26 38.82 -4.63
C ALA A 57 -20.23 39.11 -3.47
N ASP A 58 -21.34 38.39 -3.38
CA ASP A 58 -22.32 38.56 -2.29
C ASP A 58 -21.80 38.03 -0.93
N ARG A 59 -20.75 37.21 -0.95
CA ARG A 59 -20.21 36.51 0.24
C ARG A 59 -18.76 36.88 0.59
N ALA A 60 -18.12 37.66 -0.28
CA ALA A 60 -16.74 38.11 -0.11
C ALA A 60 -16.66 39.35 0.79
N VAL A 61 -15.62 39.41 1.62
CA VAL A 61 -15.29 40.58 2.46
C VAL A 61 -14.80 41.73 1.59
N GLN A 62 -14.00 41.41 0.57
CA GLN A 62 -13.49 42.34 -0.43
C GLN A 62 -13.47 41.65 -1.80
N VAL A 63 -13.78 42.39 -2.85
CA VAL A 63 -13.64 41.92 -4.23
C VAL A 63 -13.04 43.00 -5.11
N ARG A 64 -12.27 42.57 -6.11
CA ARG A 64 -11.86 43.42 -7.23
C ARG A 64 -11.73 42.60 -8.50
N THR A 65 -11.99 43.23 -9.63
CA THR A 65 -11.74 42.64 -10.95
C THR A 65 -10.38 43.12 -11.45
N VAL A 66 -9.61 42.21 -12.00
CA VAL A 66 -8.26 42.46 -12.50
C VAL A 66 -8.05 41.83 -13.86
N ASP A 67 -7.02 42.28 -14.56
CA ASP A 67 -6.51 41.61 -15.75
C ASP A 67 -5.28 40.77 -15.36
N ILE A 68 -5.27 39.50 -15.75
CA ILE A 68 -4.13 38.60 -15.49
C ILE A 68 -3.61 38.04 -16.81
N ASP A 69 -2.37 38.42 -17.15
CA ASP A 69 -1.61 37.80 -18.23
C ASP A 69 -1.00 36.47 -17.73
N ALA A 70 -1.62 35.36 -18.13
CA ALA A 70 -1.23 34.00 -17.78
C ALA A 70 0.24 33.68 -18.11
N GLY A 71 0.75 34.19 -19.24
CA GLY A 71 2.12 33.94 -19.70
C GLY A 71 3.16 34.69 -18.88
N SER A 72 2.91 35.95 -18.57
CA SER A 72 3.74 36.76 -17.67
C SER A 72 3.73 36.19 -16.25
N LEU A 73 2.55 35.79 -15.75
CA LEU A 73 2.39 35.25 -14.42
C LEU A 73 3.20 33.96 -14.24
N ALA A 74 3.14 33.04 -15.21
CA ALA A 74 3.94 31.81 -15.22
C ALA A 74 5.45 32.08 -15.05
N THR A 75 5.97 33.11 -15.74
CA THR A 75 7.40 33.47 -15.64
C THR A 75 7.80 34.14 -14.33
N GLN A 76 6.85 34.81 -13.65
CA GLN A 76 7.10 35.46 -12.36
C GLN A 76 7.17 34.47 -11.20
N PHE A 77 6.48 33.32 -11.33
CA PHE A 77 6.58 32.21 -10.37
C PHE A 77 7.80 31.30 -10.58
N ASP A 78 8.44 31.37 -11.75
CA ASP A 78 9.66 30.62 -12.05
C ASP A 78 10.91 31.33 -11.49
N GLY A 79 11.02 31.43 -10.16
CA GLY A 79 12.24 31.88 -9.48
C GLY A 79 12.06 32.52 -8.09
N GLY A 80 12.57 31.83 -7.05
CA GLY A 80 12.76 32.38 -5.70
C GLY A 80 11.46 32.68 -4.95
N ASP A 81 11.58 33.36 -3.81
CA ASP A 81 10.46 33.75 -2.94
C ASP A 81 9.54 34.74 -3.70
N VAL A 82 8.22 34.59 -3.55
CA VAL A 82 7.22 35.39 -4.26
C VAL A 82 6.27 36.06 -3.27
N VAL A 83 5.93 37.32 -3.54
CA VAL A 83 4.86 38.06 -2.84
C VAL A 83 3.78 38.43 -3.84
N VAL A 84 2.56 37.93 -3.65
CA VAL A 84 1.39 38.24 -4.48
C VAL A 84 0.50 39.24 -3.76
N GLU A 85 0.33 40.42 -4.31
CA GLU A 85 -0.54 41.47 -3.77
C GLU A 85 -1.98 41.25 -4.26
N LEU A 86 -2.89 40.95 -3.32
CA LEU A 86 -4.31 40.70 -3.61
C LEU A 86 -5.14 41.98 -3.40
N PHE A 87 -4.92 42.66 -2.27
CA PHE A 87 -5.53 43.95 -1.90
C PHE A 87 -4.48 44.83 -1.20
N ASP A 88 -4.76 46.12 -1.02
CA ASP A 88 -3.87 47.08 -0.34
C ASP A 88 -3.45 46.60 1.07
N ASP A 89 -4.31 45.83 1.74
CA ASP A 89 -4.10 45.29 3.08
C ASP A 89 -3.88 43.77 3.11
N LEU A 90 -3.81 43.08 1.95
CA LEU A 90 -3.77 41.62 1.86
C LEU A 90 -2.80 41.13 0.78
N HIS A 91 -1.79 40.36 1.20
CA HIS A 91 -0.82 39.75 0.29
C HIS A 91 -0.44 38.32 0.72
N VAL A 92 0.01 37.53 -0.24
CA VAL A 92 0.52 36.18 -0.04
C VAL A 92 2.03 36.21 -0.16
N ALA A 93 2.74 35.98 0.95
CA ALA A 93 4.20 35.83 0.94
C ALA A 93 4.55 34.34 1.05
N VAL A 94 5.20 33.79 0.04
CA VAL A 94 5.46 32.35 -0.09
C VAL A 94 6.89 32.06 -0.54
N ASP A 95 7.45 30.97 -0.02
CA ASP A 95 8.76 30.46 -0.41
C ASP A 95 8.68 29.81 -1.80
N ALA A 96 9.83 29.68 -2.49
CA ALA A 96 9.95 29.21 -3.89
C ALA A 96 8.84 28.26 -4.38
N ALA A 97 8.03 28.73 -5.33
CA ALA A 97 6.89 28.00 -5.87
C ALA A 97 7.31 26.72 -6.62
N VAL A 98 6.71 25.59 -6.27
CA VAL A 98 6.94 24.29 -6.92
C VAL A 98 6.02 24.17 -8.13
N ARG A 99 6.62 24.06 -9.32
CA ARG A 99 5.91 23.88 -10.60
C ARG A 99 5.63 22.41 -10.89
N THR A 100 4.38 22.08 -11.20
CA THR A 100 3.92 20.75 -11.62
C THR A 100 3.14 20.86 -12.93
N ALA A 101 3.34 19.92 -13.87
CA ALA A 101 2.60 19.90 -15.14
C ALA A 101 1.25 19.17 -14.96
N GLY A 102 0.17 19.75 -15.47
CA GLY A 102 -1.15 19.12 -15.54
C GLY A 102 -1.29 18.21 -16.77
N VAL A 103 -2.19 17.24 -16.69
CA VAL A 103 -2.39 16.19 -17.71
C VAL A 103 -2.93 16.71 -19.06
N ASP A 104 -3.60 17.87 -19.07
CA ASP A 104 -4.18 18.50 -20.26
C ASP A 104 -3.37 19.69 -20.82
N GLY A 105 -2.16 19.94 -20.30
CA GLY A 105 -1.27 21.03 -20.77
C GLY A 105 -1.27 22.29 -19.90
N GLY A 106 -2.17 22.40 -18.92
CA GLY A 106 -2.12 23.41 -17.86
C GLY A 106 -0.92 23.23 -16.92
N THR A 107 -0.54 24.29 -16.20
CA THR A 107 0.58 24.28 -15.24
C THR A 107 0.10 24.74 -13.87
N LEU A 108 0.56 24.06 -12.82
CA LEU A 108 0.24 24.36 -11.43
C LEU A 108 1.47 24.80 -10.66
N TRP A 109 1.37 25.91 -9.92
CA TRP A 109 2.39 26.36 -8.98
C TRP A 109 1.83 26.30 -7.56
N ARG A 110 2.65 25.77 -6.64
CA ARG A 110 2.32 25.64 -5.20
C ARG A 110 3.40 26.30 -4.37
N ALA A 111 3.02 27.11 -3.41
CA ALA A 111 3.97 27.81 -2.58
C ALA A 111 3.39 28.02 -1.17
N THR A 112 4.21 27.82 -0.14
CA THR A 112 3.80 27.98 1.25
C THR A 112 4.75 28.94 1.97
N GLY A 113 4.20 29.69 2.92
CA GLY A 113 4.93 30.63 3.77
C GLY A 113 4.28 30.68 5.16
N VAL A 114 4.90 31.41 6.09
CA VAL A 114 4.37 31.52 7.45
C VAL A 114 3.03 32.26 7.43
N GLY A 115 1.94 31.53 7.69
CA GLY A 115 0.57 32.09 7.68
C GLY A 115 0.01 32.38 6.29
N SER A 116 0.68 31.93 5.22
CA SER A 116 0.21 32.10 3.84
C SER A 116 0.42 30.83 3.00
N ALA A 117 -0.51 30.55 2.11
CA ALA A 117 -0.43 29.44 1.17
C ALA A 117 -1.05 29.88 -0.16
N LEU A 118 -0.46 29.43 -1.27
CA LEU A 118 -0.93 29.71 -2.62
C LEU A 118 -0.93 28.43 -3.45
N SER A 119 -2.10 28.15 -4.03
CA SER A 119 -2.23 27.20 -5.14
C SER A 119 -2.74 27.98 -6.35
N ILE A 120 -2.00 27.94 -7.46
CA ILE A 120 -2.38 28.65 -8.69
C ILE A 120 -2.25 27.74 -9.91
N THR A 121 -3.35 27.58 -10.62
CA THR A 121 -3.44 26.85 -11.87
C THR A 121 -3.54 27.84 -13.02
N ILE A 122 -2.72 27.64 -14.05
CA ILE A 122 -2.78 28.40 -15.30
C ILE A 122 -3.02 27.39 -16.43
N ASP A 123 -4.11 27.56 -17.17
CA ASP A 123 -4.44 26.77 -18.35
C ASP A 123 -4.87 27.69 -19.50
N GLY A 124 -4.05 27.74 -20.57
CA GLY A 124 -4.19 28.77 -21.61
C GLY A 124 -4.10 30.18 -21.02
N ASP A 125 -5.15 30.98 -21.25
CA ASP A 125 -5.31 32.35 -20.70
C ASP A 125 -6.09 32.36 -19.37
N GLU A 126 -6.56 31.21 -18.88
CA GLU A 126 -7.32 31.11 -17.64
C GLU A 126 -6.40 30.87 -16.43
N VAL A 127 -6.64 31.65 -15.37
CA VAL A 127 -5.88 31.60 -14.13
C VAL A 127 -6.87 31.39 -12.99
N ARG A 128 -6.69 30.30 -12.24
CA ARG A 128 -7.44 30.02 -11.01
C ARG A 128 -6.48 29.93 -9.85
N ALA A 129 -6.78 30.61 -8.76
CA ALA A 129 -5.98 30.47 -7.54
C ALA A 129 -6.86 30.38 -6.31
N THR A 130 -6.40 29.63 -5.31
CA THR A 130 -6.98 29.61 -3.97
C THR A 130 -5.85 29.59 -2.95
N GLY A 131 -6.14 30.10 -1.75
CA GLY A 131 -5.12 30.10 -0.73
C GLY A 131 -5.49 30.87 0.52
N ILE A 132 -4.47 31.06 1.35
CA ILE A 132 -4.53 31.82 2.59
C ILE A 132 -3.52 32.95 2.45
N ALA A 133 -3.95 34.18 2.65
CA ALA A 133 -3.10 35.36 2.72
C ALA A 133 -3.17 35.89 4.15
N GLN A 134 -2.07 35.78 4.92
CA GLN A 134 -2.03 36.28 6.31
C GLN A 134 -3.18 35.75 7.20
N GLY A 135 -3.57 34.49 7.02
CA GLY A 135 -4.69 33.86 7.74
C GLY A 135 -6.09 34.19 7.20
N ARG A 136 -6.22 34.95 6.10
CA ARG A 136 -7.50 35.31 5.45
C ARG A 136 -7.63 34.55 4.12
N PRO A 137 -8.76 33.84 3.88
CA PRO A 137 -8.94 33.04 2.68
C PRO A 137 -9.20 33.94 1.45
N PHE A 138 -8.71 33.53 0.29
CA PHE A 138 -8.96 34.23 -0.96
C PHE A 138 -9.12 33.27 -2.14
N SER A 139 -9.74 33.75 -3.21
CA SER A 139 -9.75 33.08 -4.53
C SER A 139 -9.47 34.05 -5.67
N ILE A 140 -8.96 33.51 -6.76
CA ILE A 140 -8.87 34.14 -8.09
C ILE A 140 -9.67 33.26 -9.05
N THR A 141 -10.71 33.83 -9.66
CA THR A 141 -11.65 33.11 -10.53
C THR A 141 -11.75 33.79 -11.89
N PRO A 142 -11.62 33.08 -13.03
CA PRO A 142 -11.86 33.63 -14.35
C PRO A 142 -13.28 34.21 -14.47
N SER A 143 -13.39 35.37 -15.09
CA SER A 143 -14.66 36.06 -15.42
C SER A 143 -14.88 36.21 -16.94
N GLY A 144 -13.99 35.62 -17.75
CA GLY A 144 -14.03 35.63 -19.22
C GLY A 144 -13.16 36.72 -19.85
N ALA A 145 -12.74 36.50 -21.11
CA ALA A 145 -11.97 37.45 -21.93
C ALA A 145 -10.66 38.00 -21.31
N GLY A 146 -9.99 37.22 -20.45
CA GLY A 146 -8.74 37.61 -19.77
C GLY A 146 -8.93 38.38 -18.46
N HIS A 147 -10.17 38.52 -18.00
CA HIS A 147 -10.52 39.17 -16.74
C HIS A 147 -10.70 38.13 -15.62
N HIS A 148 -10.30 38.49 -14.39
CA HIS A 148 -10.41 37.62 -13.22
C HIS A 148 -10.98 38.38 -12.03
N LEU A 149 -11.76 37.69 -11.21
CA LEU A 149 -12.25 38.19 -9.92
C LEU A 149 -11.31 37.71 -8.82
N ILE A 150 -10.70 38.65 -8.09
CA ILE A 150 -10.04 38.37 -6.82
C ILE A 150 -11.05 38.64 -5.71
N ALA A 151 -11.29 37.64 -4.88
CA ALA A 151 -12.20 37.73 -3.74
C ALA A 151 -11.47 37.34 -2.46
N GLU A 152 -11.53 38.20 -1.45
CA GLU A 152 -11.30 37.80 -0.06
C GLU A 152 -12.60 37.21 0.48
N HIS A 153 -12.54 35.98 0.98
CA HIS A 153 -13.73 35.31 1.50
C HIS A 153 -13.92 35.58 2.99
N SER A 154 -15.18 35.69 3.40
CA SER A 154 -15.49 35.78 4.82
C SER A 154 -15.13 34.46 5.50
N THR A 155 -14.66 34.56 6.74
CA THR A 155 -14.48 33.38 7.59
C THR A 155 -15.79 32.93 8.26
N ALA A 156 -16.92 33.59 7.94
CA ALA A 156 -18.26 33.25 8.40
C ALA A 156 -18.91 32.22 7.48
N SER A 157 -19.24 31.03 7.99
CA SER A 157 -19.91 30.01 7.18
C SER A 157 -21.35 30.44 6.83
N PRO A 158 -21.87 30.10 5.63
CA PRO A 158 -23.30 30.00 5.41
C PRO A 158 -23.84 28.93 6.37
N GLY A 159 -24.61 29.38 7.36
CA GLY A 159 -25.10 28.50 8.40
C GLY A 159 -25.91 27.33 7.87
N ARG A 160 -25.69 26.17 8.52
CA ARG A 160 -26.56 24.98 8.64
C ARG A 160 -26.01 23.69 8.02
N LEU A 161 -25.08 23.08 8.75
CA LEU A 161 -24.73 21.66 8.62
C LEU A 161 -25.83 20.82 9.32
N ASP A 162 -26.94 20.57 8.64
CA ASP A 162 -27.95 19.61 9.11
C ASP A 162 -27.49 18.19 8.72
N HIS A 163 -27.18 17.35 9.72
CA HIS A 163 -26.75 15.96 9.58
C HIS A 163 -27.91 15.00 9.87
N VAL A 164 -28.06 13.94 9.06
CA VAL A 164 -28.90 12.76 9.35
C VAL A 164 -27.98 11.56 9.49
N GLU A 165 -27.98 10.90 10.66
CA GLU A 165 -27.22 9.66 10.88
C GLU A 165 -27.91 8.48 10.17
N PRO A 166 -27.19 7.72 9.33
CA PRO A 166 -27.73 6.49 8.76
C PRO A 166 -27.72 5.32 9.75
N ASP A 167 -28.68 4.40 9.57
CA ASP A 167 -28.96 3.24 10.43
C ASP A 167 -27.90 2.12 10.24
N PRO A 168 -27.16 1.68 11.28
CA PRO A 168 -25.99 0.80 11.15
C PRO A 168 -26.28 -0.70 10.94
N ASP A 169 -27.54 -1.14 10.80
CA ASP A 169 -27.92 -2.57 10.81
C ASP A 169 -28.23 -3.20 9.43
N VAL A 170 -27.60 -2.75 8.33
CA VAL A 170 -27.92 -3.23 6.97
C VAL A 170 -26.78 -4.05 6.34
N GLU A 171 -27.11 -5.22 5.81
CA GLU A 171 -26.20 -6.18 5.16
C GLU A 171 -25.84 -5.71 3.73
N VAL A 172 -24.54 -5.51 3.46
CA VAL A 172 -24.01 -4.97 2.18
C VAL A 172 -23.62 -6.12 1.23
N PRO A 173 -23.87 -6.01 -0.10
CA PRO A 173 -23.44 -7.03 -1.07
C PRO A 173 -21.90 -7.11 -1.21
N LYS A 174 -21.32 -8.30 -1.07
CA LYS A 174 -19.88 -8.54 -1.27
C LYS A 174 -19.53 -8.63 -2.77
N ILE A 175 -18.54 -7.86 -3.23
CA ILE A 175 -17.98 -7.87 -4.59
C ILE A 175 -17.22 -9.18 -4.83
N THR A 176 -17.29 -9.76 -6.04
CA THR A 176 -16.63 -11.05 -6.35
C THR A 176 -15.36 -10.89 -7.19
N ALA A 177 -14.45 -11.87 -7.13
CA ALA A 177 -13.22 -11.91 -7.93
C ALA A 177 -13.48 -11.87 -9.46
N ALA A 178 -14.65 -12.34 -9.92
CA ALA A 178 -15.04 -12.30 -11.32
C ALA A 178 -15.29 -10.85 -11.82
N ASP A 179 -15.81 -9.98 -10.95
CA ASP A 179 -16.14 -8.59 -11.28
C ASP A 179 -14.87 -7.74 -11.49
N VAL A 180 -13.84 -7.99 -10.68
CA VAL A 180 -12.53 -7.32 -10.74
C VAL A 180 -11.74 -7.70 -12.01
N ALA A 181 -11.81 -8.97 -12.42
CA ALA A 181 -11.11 -9.52 -13.59
C ALA A 181 -11.69 -9.02 -14.95
N GLN A 182 -12.91 -8.50 -14.96
CA GLN A 182 -13.55 -7.96 -16.17
C GLN A 182 -13.19 -6.48 -16.41
N SER A 183 -13.13 -5.66 -15.35
CA SER A 183 -12.82 -4.22 -15.41
C SER A 183 -11.32 -3.93 -15.65
N SER A 184 -10.44 -4.74 -15.06
CA SER A 184 -8.97 -4.65 -15.22
C SER A 184 -8.51 -4.81 -16.67
N ARG A 185 -9.21 -5.61 -17.48
CA ARG A 185 -8.94 -5.78 -18.93
C ARG A 185 -9.23 -4.53 -19.77
N GLN A 186 -10.01 -3.58 -19.26
CA GLN A 186 -10.38 -2.35 -19.98
C GLN A 186 -9.47 -1.15 -19.68
N ARG A 187 -8.59 -1.21 -18.65
CA ARG A 187 -7.84 -0.04 -18.13
C ARG A 187 -6.33 -0.03 -18.37
N ALA A 188 -5.78 -0.98 -19.12
CA ALA A 188 -4.33 -1.13 -19.32
C ALA A 188 -3.65 -0.02 -20.18
N ALA A 189 -4.17 1.22 -20.20
CA ALA A 189 -3.73 2.29 -21.09
C ALA A 189 -3.12 3.53 -20.41
N ASP A 190 -3.14 3.66 -19.07
CA ASP A 190 -2.71 4.92 -18.47
C ASP A 190 -2.23 4.77 -17.03
N THR A 191 -0.92 4.97 -16.76
CA THR A 191 -0.36 5.40 -15.45
C THR A 191 1.17 5.42 -15.45
N THR A 192 1.76 6.56 -15.08
CA THR A 192 3.15 6.68 -14.59
C THR A 192 3.27 7.87 -13.65
N GLU A 193 3.37 7.63 -12.34
CA GLU A 193 3.97 8.49 -11.29
C GLU A 193 3.61 7.89 -9.90
N ARG A 194 4.40 7.91 -8.83
CA ARG A 194 5.84 7.70 -8.56
C ARG A 194 5.96 7.51 -7.03
N ALA A 195 6.95 6.76 -6.57
CA ALA A 195 7.16 6.41 -5.16
C ALA A 195 8.14 7.35 -4.41
N THR A 196 7.98 7.50 -3.08
CA THR A 196 8.99 7.29 -1.98
C THR A 196 8.68 8.06 -0.69
N ALA A 197 8.75 7.40 0.48
CA ALA A 197 9.42 7.81 1.74
C ALA A 197 8.93 7.00 2.97
N ALA A 198 9.85 6.57 3.84
CA ALA A 198 9.53 5.83 5.07
C ALA A 198 10.25 6.45 6.29
N THR A 199 9.45 6.89 7.27
CA THR A 199 9.67 6.82 8.73
C THR A 199 8.30 6.98 9.42
N THR A 200 7.72 5.89 9.93
CA THR A 200 6.56 5.77 10.86
C THR A 200 5.33 6.69 10.66
N MET A 201 5.13 7.25 9.47
CA MET A 201 3.89 7.90 9.05
C MET A 201 2.99 6.86 8.41
N ARG A 202 1.75 6.69 8.91
CA ARG A 202 0.79 5.72 8.34
C ARG A 202 0.16 6.33 7.09
N THR A 203 0.15 5.59 5.99
CA THR A 203 -0.46 6.07 4.74
C THR A 203 -1.86 5.52 4.63
N VAL A 204 -2.84 6.38 4.35
CA VAL A 204 -4.22 5.99 4.01
C VAL A 204 -4.50 6.46 2.59
N ARG A 205 -4.94 5.54 1.74
CA ARG A 205 -5.18 5.74 0.32
C ARG A 205 -6.65 6.08 0.08
N VAL A 206 -6.92 7.20 -0.59
CA VAL A 206 -8.28 7.67 -0.85
C VAL A 206 -8.56 7.66 -2.34
N LEU A 207 -9.59 6.91 -2.75
CA LEU A 207 -10.20 7.06 -4.07
C LEU A 207 -11.20 8.21 -3.99
N THR A 208 -10.98 9.28 -4.74
CA THR A 208 -11.94 10.37 -4.82
C THR A 208 -12.66 10.32 -6.16
N VAL A 209 -13.99 10.22 -6.14
CA VAL A 209 -14.82 10.33 -7.34
C VAL A 209 -15.60 11.62 -7.33
N PHE A 210 -15.90 12.19 -8.51
CA PHE A 210 -16.70 13.41 -8.60
C PHE A 210 -17.80 13.31 -9.65
N THR A 211 -18.96 13.86 -9.33
CA THR A 211 -20.14 13.80 -10.22
C THR A 211 -20.02 14.79 -11.37
N ALA A 212 -20.86 14.63 -12.40
CA ALA A 212 -20.91 15.57 -13.53
C ALA A 212 -21.24 17.00 -13.07
N ASP A 213 -22.07 17.15 -12.04
CA ASP A 213 -22.42 18.46 -11.48
C ASP A 213 -21.22 19.09 -10.74
N ALA A 214 -20.41 18.30 -10.04
CA ALA A 214 -19.17 18.77 -9.44
C ALA A 214 -18.14 19.16 -10.51
N SER A 215 -18.05 18.38 -11.59
CA SER A 215 -17.23 18.74 -12.76
C SER A 215 -17.66 20.09 -13.35
N SER A 216 -18.97 20.27 -13.57
CA SER A 216 -19.51 21.53 -14.06
C SER A 216 -19.24 22.69 -13.11
N TRP A 217 -19.33 22.47 -11.79
CA TRP A 217 -19.05 23.49 -10.77
C TRP A 217 -17.59 23.98 -10.84
N TYR A 218 -16.63 23.06 -10.99
CA TYR A 218 -15.23 23.44 -11.12
C TYR A 218 -14.85 23.89 -12.54
N GLY A 219 -15.78 23.88 -13.50
CA GLY A 219 -15.52 24.29 -14.89
C GLY A 219 -14.80 23.23 -15.71
N GLY A 220 -15.00 21.94 -15.40
CA GLY A 220 -14.50 20.79 -16.16
C GLY A 220 -13.72 19.78 -15.32
N ASP A 221 -13.52 18.58 -15.87
CA ASP A 221 -12.92 17.43 -15.17
C ASP A 221 -11.49 17.72 -14.67
N GLY A 222 -10.65 18.39 -15.47
CA GLY A 222 -9.28 18.73 -15.08
C GLY A 222 -9.23 19.71 -13.89
N ASN A 223 -10.14 20.68 -13.87
CA ASN A 223 -10.26 21.63 -12.76
C ASN A 223 -10.82 20.96 -11.49
N ALA A 224 -11.79 20.06 -11.63
CA ALA A 224 -12.30 19.26 -10.52
C ALA A 224 -11.20 18.39 -9.90
N GLN A 225 -10.38 17.74 -10.72
CA GLN A 225 -9.23 16.96 -10.25
C GLN A 225 -8.22 17.84 -9.50
N GLY A 226 -7.85 18.99 -10.05
CA GLY A 226 -6.93 19.93 -9.39
C GLY A 226 -7.44 20.47 -8.06
N ALA A 227 -8.75 20.78 -7.98
CA ALA A 227 -9.40 21.21 -6.74
C ALA A 227 -9.39 20.11 -5.66
N ILE A 228 -9.68 18.86 -6.06
CA ILE A 228 -9.65 17.71 -5.16
C ILE A 228 -8.23 17.43 -4.65
N GLU A 229 -7.22 17.53 -5.52
CA GLU A 229 -5.82 17.41 -5.08
C GLU A 229 -5.45 18.48 -4.04
N ALA A 230 -5.94 19.71 -4.20
CA ALA A 230 -5.75 20.77 -3.23
C ALA A 230 -6.40 20.42 -1.87
N MET A 231 -7.63 19.89 -1.87
CA MET A 231 -8.32 19.44 -0.65
C MET A 231 -7.58 18.30 0.07
N VAL A 232 -7.01 17.35 -0.68
CA VAL A 232 -6.16 16.29 -0.11
C VAL A 232 -4.93 16.90 0.55
N ASN A 233 -4.28 17.90 -0.05
CA ASN A 233 -3.13 18.58 0.53
C ASN A 233 -3.50 19.41 1.77
N ASP A 234 -4.62 20.11 1.73
CA ASP A 234 -5.16 20.85 2.88
C ASP A 234 -5.45 19.91 4.05
N THR A 235 -6.03 18.74 3.78
CA THR A 235 -6.26 17.69 4.78
C THR A 235 -4.95 17.25 5.43
N ASN A 236 -3.91 17.01 4.63
CA ASN A 236 -2.59 16.66 5.16
C ASN A 236 -1.96 17.78 6.00
N THR A 237 -2.23 19.04 5.64
CA THR A 237 -1.82 20.20 6.45
C THR A 237 -2.54 20.22 7.79
N VAL A 238 -3.86 19.98 7.83
CA VAL A 238 -4.65 19.84 9.07
C VAL A 238 -4.12 18.71 9.94
N LEU A 239 -3.82 17.54 9.35
CA LEU A 239 -3.26 16.39 10.09
C LEU A 239 -1.90 16.71 10.71
N ALA A 240 -1.00 17.30 9.92
CA ALA A 240 0.33 17.71 10.38
C ALA A 240 0.24 18.76 11.48
N ASN A 241 -0.59 19.78 11.29
CA ASN A 241 -0.89 20.80 12.29
C ASN A 241 -1.34 20.18 13.61
N SER A 242 -2.12 19.10 13.56
CA SER A 242 -2.67 18.37 14.70
C SER A 242 -1.78 17.29 15.33
N ASN A 243 -0.53 17.13 14.89
CA ASN A 243 0.37 16.04 15.31
C ASN A 243 -0.28 14.66 15.13
N ILE A 244 -0.93 14.44 13.99
CA ILE A 244 -1.50 13.15 13.63
C ILE A 244 -0.51 12.45 12.69
N ASP A 245 -0.07 11.24 13.05
CA ASP A 245 0.95 10.46 12.36
C ASP A 245 0.36 9.69 11.16
N THR A 246 -0.47 10.38 10.37
CA THR A 246 -1.16 9.83 9.19
C THR A 246 -0.99 10.75 7.99
N ARG A 247 -0.82 10.16 6.80
CA ARG A 247 -0.74 10.83 5.51
C ARG A 247 -1.82 10.29 4.59
N ILE A 248 -2.63 11.19 4.04
CA ILE A 248 -3.67 10.87 3.07
C ILE A 248 -3.08 10.93 1.66
N VAL A 249 -2.93 9.80 0.98
CA VAL A 249 -2.45 9.71 -0.40
C VAL A 249 -3.63 9.45 -1.33
N SER A 250 -3.65 10.08 -2.51
CA SER A 250 -4.67 9.77 -3.51
C SER A 250 -4.39 8.41 -4.15
N ALA A 251 -5.36 7.50 -4.10
CA ALA A 251 -5.37 6.26 -4.87
C ALA A 251 -5.77 6.50 -6.34
N GLY A 252 -6.55 7.56 -6.56
CA GLY A 252 -6.99 8.04 -7.86
C GLY A 252 -8.07 9.11 -7.70
N ILE A 253 -8.20 9.98 -8.71
CA ILE A 253 -9.28 10.97 -8.81
C ILE A 253 -9.98 10.74 -10.15
N ARG A 254 -11.29 10.49 -10.14
CA ARG A 254 -12.03 10.04 -11.34
C ARG A 254 -13.41 10.69 -11.45
N PRO A 255 -13.84 11.12 -12.64
CA PRO A 255 -15.25 11.43 -12.85
C PRO A 255 -16.09 10.14 -12.75
N VAL A 256 -17.30 10.25 -12.21
CA VAL A 256 -18.28 9.17 -12.21
C VAL A 256 -19.53 9.60 -12.99
N ALA A 257 -20.00 8.73 -13.88
CA ALA A 257 -21.22 8.94 -14.67
C ALA A 257 -22.48 8.72 -13.82
N TYR A 258 -22.61 9.50 -12.75
CA TYR A 258 -23.68 9.46 -11.78
C TYR A 258 -24.20 10.89 -11.56
N SER A 259 -25.53 11.04 -11.62
CA SER A 259 -26.22 12.28 -11.25
C SER A 259 -26.56 12.19 -9.78
N ALA A 260 -26.13 13.20 -9.04
CA ALA A 260 -26.23 13.18 -7.60
C ALA A 260 -27.70 13.25 -7.15
N GLY A 261 -28.04 12.53 -6.08
CA GLY A 261 -29.35 12.50 -5.43
C GLY A 261 -29.76 13.84 -4.83
N PHE A 262 -30.88 13.87 -4.11
CA PHE A 262 -31.40 15.09 -3.52
C PHE A 262 -30.61 15.54 -2.29
N THR A 263 -30.07 14.59 -1.53
CA THR A 263 -29.23 14.84 -0.34
C THR A 263 -27.92 14.04 -0.40
N PRO A 264 -26.84 14.48 0.29
CA PRO A 264 -25.63 13.69 0.43
C PRO A 264 -25.85 12.28 1.01
N SER A 265 -26.86 12.10 1.86
CA SER A 265 -27.23 10.79 2.41
C SER A 265 -27.74 9.84 1.34
N ASP A 266 -28.51 10.35 0.37
CA ASP A 266 -28.99 9.53 -0.76
C ASP A 266 -27.81 9.03 -1.60
N ASP A 267 -26.78 9.85 -1.82
CA ASP A 267 -25.58 9.42 -2.56
C ASP A 267 -24.70 8.49 -1.75
N LEU A 268 -24.59 8.70 -0.44
CA LEU A 268 -23.83 7.85 0.45
C LEU A 268 -24.41 6.43 0.42
N ASP A 269 -25.73 6.29 0.55
CA ASP A 269 -26.41 5.00 0.45
C ASP A 269 -26.23 4.41 -0.96
N ALA A 270 -26.49 5.19 -2.01
CA ALA A 270 -26.38 4.70 -3.39
C ALA A 270 -24.96 4.23 -3.74
N LEU A 271 -23.92 4.91 -3.25
CA LEU A 271 -22.53 4.52 -3.45
C LEU A 271 -22.18 3.31 -2.58
N THR A 272 -22.66 3.24 -1.34
CA THR A 272 -22.45 2.10 -0.43
C THR A 272 -22.99 0.80 -1.03
N TYR A 273 -24.13 0.84 -1.71
CA TYR A 273 -24.77 -0.34 -2.30
C TYR A 273 -24.49 -0.53 -3.80
N GLY A 274 -23.79 0.41 -4.44
CA GLY A 274 -23.51 0.34 -5.88
C GLY A 274 -24.77 0.34 -6.73
N ASP A 275 -25.78 1.16 -6.37
CA ASP A 275 -27.14 1.13 -6.93
C ASP A 275 -27.21 1.34 -8.45
N THR A 276 -26.15 1.87 -9.05
CA THR A 276 -26.01 2.01 -10.49
C THR A 276 -24.73 1.35 -10.96
N GLN A 277 -24.68 0.96 -12.25
CA GLN A 277 -23.47 0.41 -12.85
C GLN A 277 -22.25 1.33 -12.70
N ALA A 278 -22.45 2.65 -12.72
CA ALA A 278 -21.39 3.62 -12.51
C ALA A 278 -20.85 3.58 -11.07
N LEU A 279 -21.73 3.54 -10.07
CA LEU A 279 -21.36 3.47 -8.65
C LEU A 279 -20.78 2.11 -8.26
N PHE A 280 -21.33 1.01 -8.80
CA PHE A 280 -20.71 -0.31 -8.68
C PHE A 280 -19.30 -0.32 -9.29
N GLY A 281 -19.10 0.39 -10.41
CA GLY A 281 -17.78 0.61 -10.99
C GLY A 281 -16.80 1.34 -10.06
N VAL A 282 -17.28 2.26 -9.22
CA VAL A 282 -16.46 2.93 -8.19
C VAL A 282 -16.04 1.94 -7.10
N LEU A 283 -16.94 1.05 -6.68
CA LEU A 283 -16.60 0.00 -5.71
C LEU A 283 -15.57 -0.98 -6.28
N VAL A 284 -15.68 -1.33 -7.55
CA VAL A 284 -14.64 -2.13 -8.25
C VAL A 284 -13.32 -1.35 -8.38
N ASP A 285 -13.38 -0.05 -8.64
CA ASP A 285 -12.18 0.79 -8.72
C ASP A 285 -11.46 0.95 -7.40
N ARG A 286 -12.21 0.95 -6.29
CA ARG A 286 -11.65 0.91 -4.95
C ARG A 286 -10.76 -0.32 -4.76
N GLU A 287 -11.21 -1.49 -5.22
CA GLU A 287 -10.43 -2.74 -5.17
C GLU A 287 -9.21 -2.71 -6.10
N ILE A 288 -9.36 -2.19 -7.32
CA ILE A 288 -8.27 -2.12 -8.31
C ILE A 288 -7.19 -1.12 -7.90
N LEU A 289 -7.60 0.04 -7.38
CA LEU A 289 -6.71 1.14 -7.02
C LEU A 289 -6.21 1.06 -5.58
N ASP A 290 -6.65 0.03 -4.83
CA ASP A 290 -6.26 -0.19 -3.45
C ASP A 290 -6.54 1.04 -2.59
N ALA A 291 -7.80 1.48 -2.61
CA ALA A 291 -8.23 2.63 -1.83
C ALA A 291 -8.81 2.15 -0.49
N ASP A 292 -8.14 2.54 0.60
CA ASP A 292 -8.61 2.28 1.97
C ASP A 292 -10.00 2.87 2.20
N VAL A 293 -10.27 4.07 1.65
CA VAL A 293 -11.55 4.77 1.76
C VAL A 293 -11.97 5.41 0.43
N ILE A 294 -13.27 5.63 0.24
CA ILE A 294 -13.83 6.37 -0.89
C ILE A 294 -14.36 7.72 -0.42
N MET A 295 -14.07 8.78 -1.17
CA MET A 295 -14.72 10.09 -1.05
C MET A 295 -15.46 10.42 -2.35
N MET A 296 -16.73 10.80 -2.28
CA MET A 296 -17.45 11.39 -3.41
C MET A 296 -17.55 12.91 -3.24
N VAL A 297 -17.17 13.66 -4.27
CA VAL A 297 -17.42 15.10 -4.37
C VAL A 297 -18.60 15.34 -5.30
N ARG A 298 -19.68 15.91 -4.78
CA ARG A 298 -20.91 16.18 -5.53
C ARG A 298 -21.17 17.67 -5.71
N GLY A 299 -21.92 18.03 -6.74
CA GLY A 299 -22.37 19.41 -6.95
C GLY A 299 -23.47 19.86 -5.96
N PRO A 300 -23.68 21.18 -5.84
CA PRO A 300 -24.53 21.79 -4.83
C PRO A 300 -26.00 21.40 -4.99
N ALA A 301 -26.65 21.01 -3.88
CA ALA A 301 -28.10 20.84 -3.81
C ALA A 301 -28.75 21.88 -2.87
N VAL A 302 -29.83 22.50 -3.32
CA VAL A 302 -30.50 23.58 -2.58
C VAL A 302 -31.17 23.02 -1.33
N GLY A 303 -30.67 23.37 -0.15
CA GLY A 303 -31.26 23.04 1.14
C GLY A 303 -30.85 21.69 1.75
N SER A 304 -29.81 21.04 1.21
CA SER A 304 -29.19 19.85 1.80
C SER A 304 -27.99 20.22 2.70
N GLY A 305 -27.61 19.34 3.63
CA GLY A 305 -26.36 19.48 4.40
C GLY A 305 -25.11 19.43 3.50
N CYS A 306 -23.96 19.87 4.01
CA CYS A 306 -22.72 19.94 3.22
C CYS A 306 -22.07 18.59 2.92
N GLY A 307 -22.32 17.56 3.73
CA GLY A 307 -21.61 16.28 3.64
C GLY A 307 -22.14 15.26 4.63
N VAL A 308 -21.76 14.02 4.40
CA VAL A 308 -22.05 12.89 5.29
C VAL A 308 -21.04 11.78 5.03
N ALA A 309 -20.62 11.10 6.09
CA ALA A 309 -19.80 9.90 6.01
C ALA A 309 -20.22 8.90 7.08
N TRP A 310 -19.97 7.63 6.81
CA TRP A 310 -20.08 6.62 7.85
C TRP A 310 -19.04 6.88 8.95
N VAL A 311 -19.46 6.74 10.21
CA VAL A 311 -18.56 6.95 11.35
C VAL A 311 -17.99 5.61 11.81
N LEU A 312 -16.67 5.49 11.87
CA LEU A 312 -16.03 4.33 12.48
C LEU A 312 -16.34 4.29 13.99
N SER A 313 -17.28 3.44 14.39
CA SER A 313 -17.75 3.37 15.78
C SER A 313 -16.92 2.41 16.66
N ALA A 314 -17.19 2.48 17.97
CA ALA A 314 -16.64 1.56 18.94
C ALA A 314 -17.01 0.08 18.72
N GLN A 315 -18.13 -0.20 18.04
CA GLN A 315 -18.62 -1.55 17.75
C GLN A 315 -18.06 -2.11 16.43
N GLN A 316 -17.70 -1.25 15.47
CA GLN A 316 -17.19 -1.62 14.14
C GLN A 316 -15.66 -1.80 14.07
N ARG A 317 -14.97 -1.89 15.21
CA ARG A 317 -13.50 -2.05 15.29
C ARG A 317 -12.95 -3.37 14.72
N ALA A 318 -13.80 -4.22 14.17
CA ALA A 318 -13.44 -5.42 13.45
C ALA A 318 -14.15 -5.46 12.08
N ALA A 319 -13.37 -5.31 11.01
CA ALA A 319 -13.67 -5.83 9.66
C ALA A 319 -14.96 -5.37 8.94
N ASN A 320 -15.33 -4.08 9.01
CA ASN A 320 -16.33 -3.54 8.07
C ASN A 320 -15.80 -2.29 7.35
N ASP A 321 -14.90 -2.55 6.41
CA ASP A 321 -14.39 -1.64 5.40
C ASP A 321 -15.42 -1.24 4.32
N ASP A 322 -16.51 -2.00 4.16
CA ASP A 322 -17.56 -1.72 3.17
C ASP A 322 -18.19 -0.34 3.41
N LEU A 323 -18.20 0.13 4.66
CA LEU A 323 -18.72 1.43 5.06
C LEU A 323 -17.67 2.55 5.02
N ALA A 324 -16.44 2.34 4.54
CA ALA A 324 -15.43 3.40 4.55
C ALA A 324 -15.62 4.41 3.38
N ILE A 325 -16.79 5.07 3.36
CA ILE A 325 -17.29 5.91 2.29
C ILE A 325 -17.81 7.24 2.88
N GLY A 326 -17.41 8.35 2.26
CA GLY A 326 -17.94 9.69 2.56
C GLY A 326 -18.36 10.44 1.30
N VAL A 327 -19.29 11.39 1.47
CA VAL A 327 -19.81 12.27 0.42
C VAL A 327 -19.71 13.71 0.92
N ILE A 328 -19.19 14.60 0.08
CA ILE A 328 -19.06 16.03 0.39
C ILE A 328 -19.47 16.89 -0.80
N ASP A 329 -20.15 18.00 -0.50
CA ASP A 329 -20.56 18.99 -1.48
C ASP A 329 -19.41 19.94 -1.84
N THR A 330 -19.33 20.29 -3.12
CA THR A 330 -18.38 21.27 -3.66
C THR A 330 -18.36 22.62 -2.91
N GLU A 331 -19.48 23.05 -2.32
CA GLU A 331 -19.55 24.36 -1.63
C GLU A 331 -18.77 24.36 -0.30
N CYS A 332 -18.68 23.22 0.39
CA CYS A 332 -18.08 23.13 1.73
C CYS A 332 -16.83 22.26 1.77
N ALA A 333 -16.53 21.51 0.69
CA ALA A 333 -15.36 20.65 0.60
C ALA A 333 -14.01 21.37 0.77
N PRO A 334 -13.75 22.51 0.10
CA PRO A 334 -12.46 23.19 0.18
C PRO A 334 -12.26 23.97 1.49
N ALA A 335 -11.06 24.52 1.68
CA ALA A 335 -10.84 25.58 2.66
C ALA A 335 -11.62 26.86 2.25
N PRO A 336 -12.06 27.70 3.21
CA PRO A 336 -11.76 27.67 4.65
C PRO A 336 -12.62 26.72 5.51
N GLU A 337 -13.62 26.03 4.95
CA GLU A 337 -14.55 25.18 5.69
C GLU A 337 -13.94 23.82 6.05
N TYR A 338 -12.98 23.35 5.24
CA TYR A 338 -12.29 22.06 5.40
C TYR A 338 -13.26 20.85 5.46
N GLY A 339 -14.38 20.91 4.74
CA GLY A 339 -15.39 19.85 4.75
C GLY A 339 -14.85 18.49 4.28
N TYR A 340 -13.92 18.47 3.32
CA TYR A 340 -13.28 17.22 2.90
C TYR A 340 -12.51 16.54 4.06
N ALA A 341 -11.81 17.34 4.88
CA ALA A 341 -11.11 16.85 6.06
C ALA A 341 -12.08 16.46 7.18
N HIS A 342 -13.24 17.12 7.29
CA HIS A 342 -14.30 16.81 8.24
C HIS A 342 -14.86 15.41 8.00
N GLU A 343 -15.30 15.11 6.78
CA GLU A 343 -15.88 13.81 6.44
C GLU A 343 -14.85 12.67 6.54
N LEU A 344 -13.59 12.92 6.14
CA LEU A 344 -12.51 11.97 6.43
C LEU A 344 -12.33 11.75 7.93
N GLY A 345 -12.52 12.77 8.77
CA GLY A 345 -12.48 12.61 10.22
C GLY A 345 -13.49 11.57 10.74
N HIS A 346 -14.72 11.57 10.20
CA HIS A 346 -15.74 10.57 10.54
C HIS A 346 -15.33 9.14 10.17
N LEU A 347 -14.71 8.95 9.01
CA LEU A 347 -14.19 7.65 8.58
C LEU A 347 -13.08 7.11 9.51
N PHE A 348 -12.40 7.98 10.25
CA PHE A 348 -11.45 7.61 11.30
C PHE A 348 -12.09 7.57 12.71
N GLY A 349 -13.41 7.77 12.81
CA GLY A 349 -14.17 7.67 14.05
C GLY A 349 -14.16 8.93 14.91
N ALA A 350 -13.81 10.07 14.31
CA ALA A 350 -14.05 11.37 14.92
C ALA A 350 -15.54 11.71 14.91
N GLN A 351 -15.94 12.54 15.86
CA GLN A 351 -17.31 12.99 16.07
C GLN A 351 -17.33 14.50 16.26
N HIS A 352 -18.52 15.06 16.09
CA HIS A 352 -18.80 16.48 16.26
C HIS A 352 -18.44 17.05 17.63
N GLY A 353 -18.57 18.37 17.78
CA GLY A 353 -18.36 19.05 19.04
C GLY A 353 -19.35 18.61 20.12
N MET A 354 -18.94 18.66 21.39
CA MET A 354 -19.85 18.39 22.50
C MET A 354 -21.02 19.40 22.47
N GLY A 355 -22.25 18.89 22.32
CA GLY A 355 -23.46 19.71 22.23
C GLY A 355 -24.02 19.87 20.81
N ASP A 356 -23.29 19.39 19.80
CA ASP A 356 -23.82 19.17 18.45
C ASP A 356 -24.66 17.86 18.45
N ASN A 357 -25.62 17.69 17.52
CA ASN A 357 -26.51 16.51 17.48
C ASN A 357 -25.72 15.19 17.54
N GLN A 358 -26.29 14.21 18.26
CA GLN A 358 -25.57 13.21 19.07
C GLN A 358 -25.44 11.84 18.40
N GLY A 359 -24.20 11.48 18.07
CA GLY A 359 -23.73 10.12 17.79
C GLY A 359 -22.50 9.77 18.61
N SER A 360 -22.06 8.52 18.57
CA SER A 360 -20.83 8.07 19.25
C SER A 360 -19.68 7.88 18.26
N GLY A 361 -18.60 8.63 18.42
CA GLY A 361 -17.34 8.34 17.72
C GLY A 361 -16.68 7.05 18.24
N ALA A 362 -15.53 6.68 17.65
CA ALA A 362 -14.78 5.48 18.02
C ALA A 362 -14.44 5.40 19.51
N HIS A 363 -14.23 6.55 20.16
CA HIS A 363 -13.87 6.67 21.57
C HIS A 363 -14.68 7.75 22.27
N SER A 364 -14.77 7.67 23.60
CA SER A 364 -15.45 8.68 24.43
C SER A 364 -14.84 10.09 24.34
N PHE A 365 -13.62 10.21 23.80
CA PHE A 365 -12.92 11.47 23.58
C PHE A 365 -12.92 11.92 22.12
N SER A 366 -13.64 11.24 21.22
CA SER A 366 -13.69 11.53 19.77
C SER A 366 -14.40 12.83 19.41
N ASN A 367 -14.58 13.81 20.30
CA ASN A 367 -15.39 14.99 20.00
C ASN A 367 -14.55 16.17 19.51
N GLY A 368 -15.14 16.96 18.60
CA GLY A 368 -14.62 18.26 18.20
C GLY A 368 -14.60 19.28 19.34
N TYR A 369 -13.90 20.39 19.12
CA TYR A 369 -13.80 21.50 20.05
C TYR A 369 -14.34 22.80 19.46
N ARG A 370 -15.19 23.47 20.24
CA ARG A 370 -15.65 24.84 20.00
C ARG A 370 -15.15 25.72 21.13
N ALA A 371 -14.48 26.81 20.80
CA ALA A 371 -13.99 27.75 21.79
C ALA A 371 -15.16 28.46 22.48
N PRO A 372 -15.15 28.58 23.82
CA PRO A 372 -16.18 29.32 24.55
C PRO A 372 -16.11 30.81 24.20
N VAL A 373 -17.24 31.50 24.35
CA VAL A 373 -17.28 32.96 24.20
C VAL A 373 -16.28 33.61 25.16
N GLY A 374 -15.39 34.46 24.63
CA GLY A 374 -14.33 35.12 25.40
C GLY A 374 -13.01 34.35 25.50
N ALA A 375 -12.82 33.29 24.72
CA ALA A 375 -11.53 32.59 24.63
C ALA A 375 -10.40 33.52 24.13
N PRO A 376 -9.15 33.33 24.60
CA PRO A 376 -7.99 34.03 24.04
C PRO A 376 -7.86 33.64 22.57
N GLY A 377 -7.94 34.60 21.63
CA GLY A 377 -7.93 34.36 20.18
C GLY A 377 -9.29 34.55 19.48
N GLY A 378 -10.37 34.81 20.22
CA GLY A 378 -11.71 34.99 19.65
C GLY A 378 -12.54 33.70 19.63
N ARG A 379 -13.72 33.73 18.99
CA ARG A 379 -14.59 32.55 18.82
C ARG A 379 -14.07 31.75 17.61
N TYR A 380 -13.90 30.43 17.74
CA TYR A 380 -13.46 29.54 16.66
C TYR A 380 -13.87 28.08 16.95
N ARG A 381 -13.72 27.22 15.95
CA ARG A 381 -13.98 25.78 16.04
C ARG A 381 -12.91 24.96 15.34
N THR A 382 -12.62 23.77 15.87
CA THR A 382 -11.79 22.77 15.18
C THR A 382 -12.59 22.08 14.08
N VAL A 383 -11.92 21.43 13.13
CA VAL A 383 -12.52 20.84 11.91
C VAL A 383 -13.81 20.07 12.16
N MET A 384 -13.91 19.25 13.22
CA MET A 384 -15.10 18.44 13.48
C MET A 384 -16.26 19.17 14.17
N ALA A 385 -16.09 20.37 14.70
CA ALA A 385 -17.16 21.06 15.44
C ALA A 385 -17.96 21.98 14.53
N TYR A 386 -19.28 22.11 14.77
CA TYR A 386 -20.14 23.01 13.98
C TYR A 386 -20.12 24.45 14.49
N GLU A 387 -20.76 25.36 13.76
CA GLU A 387 -21.10 26.69 14.26
C GLU A 387 -22.26 26.60 15.25
N ASP A 388 -22.29 27.52 16.22
CA ASP A 388 -23.43 27.67 17.13
C ASP A 388 -24.45 28.62 16.50
N SER A 389 -25.72 28.22 16.42
CA SER A 389 -26.80 28.92 15.69
C SER A 389 -27.20 30.27 16.30
N LEU A 390 -26.47 30.76 17.30
CA LEU A 390 -26.75 31.99 18.02
C LEU A 390 -25.51 32.91 18.03
N THR A 391 -25.47 33.83 17.07
CA THR A 391 -25.00 35.24 17.17
C THR A 391 -23.55 35.68 16.93
N CYS A 392 -22.56 34.87 16.51
CA CYS A 392 -21.25 35.39 16.02
C CYS A 392 -20.53 34.40 15.08
N GLU A 393 -19.71 34.90 14.15
CA GLU A 393 -18.76 34.11 13.32
C GLU A 393 -17.93 33.15 14.18
N CYS A 394 -17.91 31.88 13.82
CA CYS A 394 -17.16 30.83 14.52
C CYS A 394 -16.29 30.08 13.50
N PRO A 395 -15.22 30.74 13.00
CA PRO A 395 -14.40 30.21 11.92
C PRO A 395 -13.73 28.89 12.28
N VAL A 396 -13.56 28.04 11.26
CA VAL A 396 -12.79 26.80 11.38
C VAL A 396 -11.31 27.15 11.46
N VAL A 397 -10.61 26.57 12.43
CA VAL A 397 -9.15 26.54 12.44
C VAL A 397 -8.66 25.20 11.89
N PRO A 398 -7.52 25.15 11.15
CA PRO A 398 -7.04 23.95 10.46
C PRO A 398 -6.39 22.95 11.43
N TYR A 399 -7.16 22.53 12.42
CA TYR A 399 -6.78 21.60 13.47
C TYR A 399 -7.96 20.67 13.79
N PHE A 400 -7.69 19.38 13.89
CA PHE A 400 -8.47 18.45 14.70
C PHE A 400 -8.28 18.75 16.19
N SER A 401 -9.31 18.50 17.00
CA SER A 401 -9.28 18.78 18.43
C SER A 401 -8.21 17.96 19.16
N ALA A 402 -7.57 18.59 20.15
CA ALA A 402 -6.56 17.96 21.01
C ALA A 402 -6.39 18.75 22.32
N PRO A 403 -6.01 18.13 23.44
CA PRO A 403 -5.80 18.80 24.74
C PRO A 403 -4.50 19.63 24.77
N ARG A 404 -4.36 20.58 23.84
CA ARG A 404 -3.23 21.50 23.71
C ARG A 404 -3.69 22.92 23.38
N THR A 405 -2.81 23.88 23.63
CA THR A 405 -3.02 25.31 23.34
C THR A 405 -2.08 25.75 22.22
N ILE A 406 -2.62 26.43 21.22
CA ILE A 406 -1.86 26.98 20.10
C ILE A 406 -1.62 28.47 20.34
N ALA A 407 -0.39 28.92 20.14
CA ALA A 407 -0.05 30.33 20.28
C ALA A 407 -0.86 31.17 19.28
N GLY A 408 -1.48 32.25 19.74
CA GLY A 408 -2.32 33.13 18.92
C GLY A 408 -3.77 32.66 18.71
N ILE A 409 -4.08 31.38 18.94
CA ILE A 409 -5.43 30.82 18.78
C ILE A 409 -6.06 30.43 20.12
N GLY A 410 -5.31 29.84 21.05
CA GLY A 410 -5.83 29.33 22.31
C GLY A 410 -6.01 27.80 22.35
N PRO A 411 -6.76 27.26 23.33
CA PRO A 411 -6.99 25.83 23.48
C PRO A 411 -7.78 25.24 22.30
N ILE A 412 -7.34 24.12 21.74
CA ILE A 412 -8.06 23.45 20.64
C ILE A 412 -8.75 22.15 21.08
N GLY A 413 -8.93 21.94 22.38
CA GLY A 413 -9.52 20.70 22.89
C GLY A 413 -9.32 20.49 24.38
N SER A 414 -9.83 19.36 24.85
CA SER A 414 -9.78 18.91 26.24
C SER A 414 -9.59 17.40 26.28
N ALA A 415 -9.47 16.79 27.47
CA ALA A 415 -9.28 15.34 27.56
C ALA A 415 -10.45 14.52 26.97
N GLY A 416 -11.65 15.12 26.84
CA GLY A 416 -12.82 14.51 26.18
C GLY A 416 -13.06 15.01 24.74
N GLN A 417 -12.21 15.92 24.24
CA GLN A 417 -12.29 16.52 22.91
C GLN A 417 -10.91 16.42 22.26
N ASP A 418 -10.61 15.21 21.76
CA ASP A 418 -9.29 14.80 21.29
C ASP A 418 -9.43 13.92 20.03
N ASN A 419 -9.92 14.54 18.95
CA ASN A 419 -9.96 13.90 17.63
C ASN A 419 -8.56 13.45 17.18
N ALA A 420 -7.52 14.22 17.49
CA ALA A 420 -6.15 13.88 17.08
C ALA A 420 -5.72 12.51 17.65
N ARG A 421 -6.03 12.24 18.92
CA ARG A 421 -5.80 10.92 19.51
C ARG A 421 -6.66 9.84 18.85
N THR A 422 -7.93 10.12 18.55
CA THR A 422 -8.80 9.16 17.86
C THR A 422 -8.19 8.75 16.52
N LEU A 423 -7.84 9.70 15.65
CA LEU A 423 -7.24 9.43 14.34
C LEU A 423 -5.89 8.68 14.46
N ASN A 424 -5.08 8.99 15.48
CA ASN A 424 -3.84 8.25 15.75
C ASN A 424 -4.08 6.80 16.22
N LEU A 425 -5.22 6.48 16.82
CA LEU A 425 -5.55 5.11 17.24
C LEU A 425 -6.21 4.31 16.11
N THR A 426 -7.06 4.96 15.31
CA THR A 426 -7.84 4.32 14.25
C THR A 426 -7.14 4.30 12.89
N SER A 427 -6.09 5.09 12.68
CA SER A 427 -5.28 5.02 11.46
C SER A 427 -4.66 3.66 11.19
N ILE A 428 -4.44 2.81 12.20
CA ILE A 428 -3.95 1.44 12.00
C ILE A 428 -5.01 0.57 11.31
N PRO A 429 -6.23 0.40 11.87
CA PRO A 429 -7.26 -0.37 11.19
C PRO A 429 -7.73 0.27 9.87
N VAL A 430 -7.78 1.60 9.76
CA VAL A 430 -8.22 2.27 8.52
C VAL A 430 -7.20 2.08 7.38
N ALA A 431 -5.90 2.24 7.64
CA ALA A 431 -4.83 1.94 6.66
C ALA A 431 -4.67 0.44 6.35
N ALA A 432 -5.51 -0.40 6.98
CA ALA A 432 -5.55 -1.84 6.80
C ALA A 432 -6.94 -2.30 6.34
N TYR A 433 -7.81 -1.40 5.87
CA TYR A 433 -9.09 -1.77 5.25
C TYR A 433 -8.88 -2.51 3.94
N ARG A 434 -7.88 -2.11 3.16
CA ARG A 434 -7.48 -2.82 1.96
C ARG A 434 -6.01 -3.21 2.09
N PRO A 435 -5.70 -4.26 2.87
CA PRO A 435 -4.34 -4.75 2.90
C PRO A 435 -4.13 -5.47 1.56
N LEU A 436 -3.40 -4.80 0.67
CA LEU A 436 -3.06 -5.25 -0.68
C LEU A 436 -2.79 -6.76 -0.77
N PRO A 437 -3.63 -7.55 -1.46
CA PRO A 437 -3.48 -8.99 -1.49
C PRO A 437 -2.24 -9.40 -2.28
N LEU A 438 -1.83 -10.66 -2.10
CA LEU A 438 -0.96 -11.31 -3.06
C LEU A 438 -1.83 -11.64 -4.28
N TRP A 439 -1.59 -10.99 -5.42
CA TRP A 439 -2.35 -11.21 -6.63
C TRP A 439 -1.80 -12.42 -7.37
N THR A 440 -2.58 -13.49 -7.38
CA THR A 440 -2.29 -14.76 -8.01
C THR A 440 -2.82 -14.82 -9.43
N PHE A 441 -2.17 -15.63 -10.26
CA PHE A 441 -2.60 -15.92 -11.62
C PHE A 441 -2.05 -17.28 -12.06
N SER A 442 -2.62 -17.85 -13.12
CA SER A 442 -2.12 -19.10 -13.69
C SER A 442 -0.65 -18.92 -14.11
N PRO A 443 0.30 -19.77 -13.66
CA PRO A 443 1.72 -19.53 -13.84
C PRO A 443 2.18 -19.25 -15.29
N GLU A 444 3.00 -18.22 -15.47
CA GLU A 444 3.49 -17.75 -16.77
C GLU A 444 5.03 -17.74 -16.84
N ARG A 445 5.59 -18.24 -17.95
CA ARG A 445 7.04 -18.26 -18.16
C ARG A 445 7.58 -16.90 -18.62
N LEU A 446 8.44 -16.30 -17.80
CA LEU A 446 9.11 -15.02 -18.10
C LEU A 446 10.53 -15.19 -18.64
N LEU A 447 11.22 -16.30 -18.31
CA LEU A 447 12.56 -16.60 -18.79
C LEU A 447 12.64 -18.04 -19.30
N GLU A 448 13.20 -18.21 -20.49
CA GLU A 448 13.53 -19.52 -21.07
C GLU A 448 14.86 -19.42 -21.81
N THR A 449 15.92 -19.92 -21.19
CA THR A 449 17.26 -19.85 -21.80
C THR A 449 17.49 -20.88 -22.90
N ARG A 450 16.72 -21.96 -22.95
CA ARG A 450 16.86 -23.03 -23.94
C ARG A 450 16.21 -22.62 -25.26
N ASN A 451 16.61 -23.27 -26.34
CA ASN A 451 16.14 -22.96 -27.69
C ASN A 451 15.48 -24.18 -28.36
N GLY A 452 14.43 -24.70 -27.72
CA GLY A 452 13.57 -25.75 -28.26
C GLY A 452 12.29 -25.22 -28.93
N PRO A 453 11.61 -26.07 -29.72
CA PRO A 453 10.38 -25.68 -30.42
C PRO A 453 9.23 -25.33 -29.47
N THR A 454 9.20 -25.92 -28.27
CA THR A 454 8.20 -25.69 -27.21
C THR A 454 8.70 -24.79 -26.09
N ASP A 455 9.95 -24.32 -26.17
CA ASP A 455 10.58 -23.47 -25.17
C ASP A 455 10.18 -22.01 -25.46
N THR A 456 9.03 -21.59 -24.96
CA THR A 456 8.44 -20.26 -25.18
C THR A 456 8.25 -19.50 -23.86
N THR A 457 8.34 -18.18 -23.92
CA THR A 457 7.90 -17.27 -22.84
C THR A 457 6.55 -16.66 -23.20
N VAL A 458 5.83 -16.13 -22.21
CA VAL A 458 4.47 -15.57 -22.35
C VAL A 458 4.35 -14.50 -23.44
N ASP A 459 5.42 -13.76 -23.70
CA ASP A 459 5.47 -12.61 -24.61
C ASP A 459 6.58 -12.75 -25.68
N GLY A 460 7.25 -13.91 -25.75
CA GLY A 460 8.39 -14.14 -26.63
C GLY A 460 9.70 -13.42 -26.23
N GLN A 461 9.68 -12.56 -25.21
CA GLN A 461 10.89 -11.92 -24.68
C GLN A 461 11.67 -12.89 -23.80
N PHE A 462 13.00 -12.76 -23.73
CA PHE A 462 13.88 -13.65 -22.98
C PHE A 462 13.75 -15.15 -23.32
N ARG A 463 13.29 -15.44 -24.54
CA ARG A 463 13.24 -16.79 -25.12
C ARG A 463 14.54 -17.11 -25.85
N GLY A 464 15.13 -18.29 -25.60
CA GLY A 464 16.31 -18.77 -26.31
C GLY A 464 17.56 -17.92 -26.09
N VAL A 465 17.65 -17.24 -24.93
CA VAL A 465 18.77 -16.32 -24.63
C VAL A 465 20.10 -17.02 -24.33
N GLY A 466 20.14 -18.34 -24.44
CA GLY A 466 21.34 -19.16 -24.30
C GLY A 466 21.71 -19.47 -22.86
N GLU A 467 22.59 -20.46 -22.72
CA GLU A 467 23.14 -20.91 -21.45
C GLU A 467 23.81 -19.76 -20.67
N ARG A 468 23.66 -19.75 -19.35
CA ARG A 468 24.28 -18.76 -18.46
C ARG A 468 25.66 -19.26 -18.03
N GLY A 469 26.67 -18.40 -18.17
CA GLY A 469 28.04 -18.69 -17.75
C GLY A 469 28.19 -18.76 -16.23
N ALA A 470 29.17 -19.54 -15.75
CA ALA A 470 29.51 -19.54 -14.33
C ALA A 470 29.95 -18.14 -13.87
N GLY A 471 29.47 -17.70 -12.71
CA GLY A 471 29.76 -16.40 -12.13
C GLY A 471 29.06 -15.23 -12.82
N THR A 472 28.05 -15.48 -13.68
CA THR A 472 27.35 -14.42 -14.42
C THR A 472 26.01 -14.06 -13.78
N THR A 473 25.60 -12.81 -13.98
CA THR A 473 24.29 -12.29 -13.59
C THR A 473 23.46 -11.99 -14.83
N LEU A 474 22.21 -12.44 -14.84
CA LEU A 474 21.19 -12.06 -15.82
C LEU A 474 20.27 -11.01 -15.20
N GLN A 475 20.03 -9.91 -15.91
CA GLN A 475 18.95 -8.97 -15.57
C GLN A 475 17.70 -9.40 -16.31
N LEU A 476 16.64 -9.70 -15.56
CA LEU A 476 15.34 -10.10 -16.10
C LEU A 476 14.34 -8.98 -15.85
N GLN A 477 13.75 -8.44 -16.92
CA GLN A 477 12.56 -7.60 -16.81
C GLN A 477 11.39 -8.48 -16.36
N VAL A 478 10.67 -8.05 -15.32
CA VAL A 478 9.52 -8.77 -14.75
C VAL A 478 8.27 -7.89 -14.76
N GLY A 479 8.36 -6.69 -14.17
CA GLY A 479 7.25 -5.74 -14.19
C GLY A 479 6.87 -5.36 -15.62
N GLY A 480 5.57 -5.29 -15.87
CA GLY A 480 5.00 -4.98 -17.19
C GLY A 480 5.04 -6.15 -18.18
N ARG A 481 5.26 -7.38 -17.72
CA ARG A 481 5.27 -8.59 -18.56
C ARG A 481 4.23 -9.60 -18.10
N GLY A 482 3.54 -10.20 -19.07
CA GLY A 482 2.47 -11.16 -18.79
C GLY A 482 1.41 -10.54 -17.88
N SER A 483 0.99 -11.28 -16.87
CA SER A 483 0.04 -10.84 -15.84
C SER A 483 0.68 -10.04 -14.70
N VAL A 484 1.96 -9.64 -14.79
CA VAL A 484 2.65 -8.82 -13.79
C VAL A 484 2.65 -7.33 -14.20
N PRO A 485 1.91 -6.45 -13.50
CA PRO A 485 1.89 -5.02 -13.79
C PRO A 485 3.24 -4.33 -13.60
N ASN A 486 3.35 -3.10 -14.11
CA ASN A 486 4.44 -2.21 -13.72
C ASN A 486 4.23 -1.69 -12.29
N GLY A 487 5.33 -1.32 -11.61
CA GLY A 487 5.25 -0.69 -10.29
C GLY A 487 4.92 -1.63 -9.12
N VAL A 488 4.87 -2.94 -9.34
CA VAL A 488 4.74 -3.93 -8.25
C VAL A 488 6.04 -4.03 -7.45
N ASP A 489 5.94 -4.36 -6.17
CA ASP A 489 7.10 -4.37 -5.26
C ASP A 489 7.80 -5.74 -5.23
N ALA A 490 7.04 -6.82 -5.40
CA ALA A 490 7.59 -8.17 -5.47
C ALA A 490 6.82 -9.07 -6.44
N VAL A 491 7.52 -10.10 -6.92
CA VAL A 491 6.95 -11.22 -7.68
C VAL A 491 7.20 -12.51 -6.91
N LEU A 492 6.20 -13.40 -6.86
CA LEU A 492 6.41 -14.80 -6.53
C LEU A 492 6.68 -15.56 -7.83
N MET A 493 7.87 -16.13 -7.93
CA MET A 493 8.29 -16.88 -9.12
C MET A 493 9.02 -18.15 -8.73
N ASN A 494 8.88 -19.18 -9.56
CA ASN A 494 9.69 -20.37 -9.48
C ASN A 494 10.90 -20.24 -10.39
N VAL A 495 12.10 -20.48 -9.87
CA VAL A 495 13.34 -20.45 -10.65
C VAL A 495 13.87 -21.87 -10.77
N THR A 496 14.14 -22.31 -12.00
CA THR A 496 14.60 -23.68 -12.30
C THR A 496 16.00 -23.67 -12.87
N ALA A 497 16.90 -24.41 -12.22
CA ALA A 497 18.23 -24.74 -12.75
C ALA A 497 18.16 -26.00 -13.59
N ILE A 498 18.72 -25.96 -14.80
CA ILE A 498 18.68 -27.07 -15.76
C ILE A 498 20.10 -27.43 -16.18
N ALA A 499 20.46 -28.69 -15.91
CA ALA A 499 21.75 -29.29 -16.23
C ALA A 499 22.96 -28.42 -15.82
N PRO A 500 23.11 -28.02 -14.54
CA PRO A 500 24.31 -27.32 -14.09
C PRO A 500 25.57 -28.15 -14.33
N ASP A 501 26.66 -27.51 -14.76
CA ASP A 501 27.95 -28.17 -14.97
C ASP A 501 28.68 -28.56 -13.67
N GLY A 502 28.25 -27.98 -12.54
CA GLY A 502 28.88 -28.17 -11.24
C GLY A 502 27.88 -27.90 -10.12
N ALA A 503 28.25 -28.28 -8.90
CA ALA A 503 27.47 -27.91 -7.72
C ALA A 503 27.54 -26.40 -7.47
N GLY A 504 26.46 -25.82 -6.98
CA GLY A 504 26.38 -24.38 -6.77
C GLY A 504 25.02 -23.91 -6.28
N HIS A 505 24.78 -22.61 -6.48
CA HIS A 505 23.51 -21.97 -6.16
C HIS A 505 23.12 -20.89 -7.17
N ILE A 506 21.87 -20.45 -7.08
CA ILE A 506 21.34 -19.22 -7.69
C ILE A 506 20.96 -18.25 -6.58
N THR A 507 21.20 -16.96 -6.83
CA THR A 507 20.72 -15.85 -6.00
C THR A 507 19.85 -14.95 -6.86
N VAL A 508 18.73 -14.49 -6.32
CA VAL A 508 17.77 -13.58 -6.95
C VAL A 508 17.56 -12.39 -6.04
N TRP A 509 17.70 -11.17 -6.58
CA TRP A 509 17.61 -9.93 -5.82
C TRP A 509 17.25 -8.74 -6.73
N PRO A 510 16.79 -7.60 -6.19
CA PRO A 510 16.55 -6.40 -6.99
C PRO A 510 17.87 -5.85 -7.56
N CYS A 511 17.87 -5.51 -8.86
CA CYS A 511 19.11 -5.18 -9.57
C CYS A 511 19.80 -3.87 -9.12
N ASP A 512 19.12 -3.02 -8.37
CA ASP A 512 19.65 -1.76 -7.80
C ASP A 512 20.34 -1.97 -6.44
N ARG A 513 20.50 -3.21 -5.99
CA ARG A 513 21.21 -3.59 -4.76
C ARG A 513 22.43 -4.45 -5.06
N SER A 514 23.39 -4.45 -4.14
CA SER A 514 24.50 -5.40 -4.17
C SER A 514 23.99 -6.82 -3.96
N GLN A 515 24.56 -7.79 -4.68
CA GLN A 515 24.22 -9.20 -4.54
C GLN A 515 24.35 -9.65 -3.07
N PRO A 516 23.28 -10.18 -2.46
CA PRO A 516 23.33 -10.69 -1.09
C PRO A 516 24.05 -12.03 -1.02
N THR A 517 24.46 -12.44 0.19
CA THR A 517 25.05 -13.78 0.42
C THR A 517 24.01 -14.90 0.44
N ALA A 518 22.71 -14.56 0.53
CA ALA A 518 21.60 -15.49 0.50
C ALA A 518 21.56 -16.28 -0.82
N SER A 519 21.22 -17.56 -0.74
CA SER A 519 20.99 -18.40 -1.92
C SER A 519 19.51 -18.73 -2.00
N ASN A 520 18.92 -18.69 -3.19
CA ASN A 520 17.52 -19.03 -3.41
C ASN A 520 17.34 -20.47 -3.88
N LEU A 521 18.29 -21.03 -4.65
CA LEU A 521 18.22 -22.41 -5.12
C LEU A 521 19.61 -23.03 -5.08
N ASN A 522 19.72 -24.24 -4.52
CA ASN A 522 20.96 -25.01 -4.47
C ASN A 522 20.83 -26.27 -5.33
N TYR A 523 21.91 -26.62 -6.03
CA TYR A 523 21.91 -27.72 -7.00
C TYR A 523 23.25 -28.44 -7.05
N GLY A 524 23.21 -29.70 -7.49
CA GLY A 524 24.33 -30.50 -7.94
C GLY A 524 24.45 -30.54 -9.46
N PRO A 525 25.57 -31.08 -9.98
CA PRO A 525 25.79 -31.19 -11.42
C PRO A 525 24.73 -32.06 -12.10
N GLY A 526 24.27 -31.65 -13.28
CA GLY A 526 23.33 -32.37 -14.13
C GLY A 526 21.87 -32.38 -13.65
N GLN A 527 21.57 -31.73 -12.53
CA GLN A 527 20.21 -31.74 -11.97
C GLN A 527 19.24 -30.85 -12.77
N VAL A 528 17.95 -31.17 -12.65
CA VAL A 528 16.84 -30.27 -12.98
C VAL A 528 16.06 -30.06 -11.69
N VAL A 529 16.21 -28.89 -11.09
CA VAL A 529 15.66 -28.58 -9.77
C VAL A 529 15.15 -27.15 -9.77
N ALA A 530 14.05 -26.92 -9.07
CA ALA A 530 13.47 -25.60 -8.92
C ALA A 530 13.18 -25.28 -7.46
N ASN A 531 13.08 -23.98 -7.18
CA ASN A 531 12.60 -23.49 -5.90
C ASN A 531 11.83 -22.19 -6.08
N THR A 532 10.78 -22.02 -5.28
CA THR A 532 9.98 -20.80 -5.28
C THR A 532 10.74 -19.65 -4.63
N VAL A 533 10.59 -18.46 -5.18
CA VAL A 533 11.29 -17.24 -4.77
C VAL A 533 10.29 -16.11 -4.75
N LEU A 534 10.17 -15.43 -3.62
CA LEU A 534 9.61 -14.08 -3.62
C LEU A 534 10.75 -13.10 -3.87
N ALA A 535 10.76 -12.47 -5.04
CA ALA A 535 11.80 -11.56 -5.46
C ALA A 535 11.29 -10.12 -5.41
N LYS A 536 11.95 -9.28 -4.60
CA LYS A 536 11.78 -7.83 -4.67
C LYS A 536 12.23 -7.32 -6.03
N LEU A 537 11.41 -6.46 -6.64
CA LEU A 537 11.78 -5.80 -7.89
C LEU A 537 12.53 -4.49 -7.61
N ASP A 538 13.45 -4.12 -8.50
CA ASP A 538 14.01 -2.76 -8.48
C ASP A 538 12.98 -1.72 -8.97
N ALA A 539 13.32 -0.43 -8.88
CA ALA A 539 12.44 0.66 -9.33
C ALA A 539 12.08 0.62 -10.83
N GLN A 540 12.72 -0.23 -11.64
CA GLN A 540 12.40 -0.46 -13.05
C GLN A 540 11.65 -1.78 -13.28
N GLY A 541 11.26 -2.49 -12.22
CA GLY A 541 10.54 -3.76 -12.32
C GLY A 541 11.43 -4.96 -12.68
N ARG A 542 12.73 -4.92 -12.38
CA ARG A 542 13.70 -5.97 -12.74
C ARG A 542 14.16 -6.78 -11.54
N VAL A 543 14.54 -8.02 -11.81
CA VAL A 543 15.32 -8.89 -10.90
C VAL A 543 16.65 -9.27 -11.52
N CYS A 544 17.65 -9.44 -10.67
CA CYS A 544 18.97 -9.93 -11.02
C CYS A 544 19.10 -11.38 -10.57
N ILE A 545 19.53 -12.26 -11.48
CA ILE A 545 19.69 -13.70 -11.25
C ILE A 545 21.16 -14.08 -11.44
N TYR A 546 21.84 -14.42 -10.36
CA TYR A 546 23.22 -14.90 -10.36
C TYR A 546 23.27 -16.41 -10.58
N THR A 547 24.25 -16.87 -11.35
CA THR A 547 24.51 -18.29 -11.60
C THR A 547 25.92 -18.67 -11.16
N HIS A 548 26.02 -19.55 -10.15
CA HIS A 548 27.33 -20.00 -9.65
C HIS A 548 28.06 -20.92 -10.63
N ALA A 549 27.34 -21.85 -11.27
CA ALA A 549 27.87 -22.74 -12.31
C ALA A 549 27.21 -22.46 -13.67
N ARG A 550 27.81 -22.98 -14.75
CA ARG A 550 27.21 -22.89 -16.09
C ARG A 550 25.92 -23.73 -16.14
N MET A 551 24.81 -23.18 -16.66
CA MET A 551 23.53 -23.88 -16.75
C MET A 551 22.51 -23.19 -17.67
N HIS A 552 21.41 -23.89 -17.96
CA HIS A 552 20.18 -23.26 -18.41
C HIS A 552 19.28 -22.86 -17.22
N LEU A 553 18.55 -21.76 -17.38
CA LEU A 553 17.55 -21.25 -16.45
C LEU A 553 16.16 -21.17 -17.07
N ILE A 554 15.15 -21.38 -16.22
CA ILE A 554 13.76 -20.97 -16.44
C ILE A 554 13.32 -20.12 -15.24
N ALA A 555 12.45 -19.13 -15.48
CA ALA A 555 11.72 -18.44 -14.42
C ALA A 555 10.25 -18.32 -14.80
N ASP A 556 9.38 -18.89 -13.96
CA ASP A 556 7.92 -18.89 -14.12
C ASP A 556 7.30 -18.05 -12.99
N ALA A 557 6.53 -17.00 -13.29
CA ALA A 557 5.85 -16.16 -12.31
C ALA A 557 4.42 -16.66 -12.05
N SER A 558 3.95 -16.59 -10.81
CA SER A 558 2.60 -17.08 -10.45
C SER A 558 1.83 -16.14 -9.51
N ALA A 559 2.50 -15.13 -8.94
CA ALA A 559 1.83 -14.08 -8.19
C ALA A 559 2.68 -12.81 -8.15
N TRP A 560 2.07 -11.68 -7.83
CA TRP A 560 2.78 -10.42 -7.53
C TRP A 560 2.19 -9.75 -6.30
N SER A 561 3.02 -8.97 -5.60
CA SER A 561 2.61 -8.17 -4.45
C SER A 561 2.95 -6.70 -4.72
N PRO A 562 1.99 -5.78 -4.59
CA PRO A 562 2.26 -4.35 -4.74
C PRO A 562 2.92 -3.78 -3.48
N GLY A 563 3.38 -2.52 -3.58
CA GLY A 563 4.02 -1.84 -2.46
C GLY A 563 3.10 -1.73 -1.26
N GLY A 564 3.48 -2.32 -0.13
CA GLY A 564 2.69 -2.33 1.10
C GLY A 564 1.77 -3.54 1.27
N GLY A 565 1.76 -4.52 0.35
CA GLY A 565 0.90 -5.70 0.42
C GLY A 565 1.27 -6.77 1.42
N SER A 566 0.48 -7.86 1.39
CA SER A 566 0.53 -8.99 2.33
C SER A 566 1.95 -9.50 2.55
N PHE A 567 2.75 -9.52 1.48
CA PHE A 567 4.17 -9.75 1.56
C PHE A 567 4.91 -8.42 1.52
N ARG A 568 5.58 -8.08 2.63
CA ARG A 568 6.58 -7.02 2.65
C ARG A 568 7.94 -7.62 2.27
N PRO A 569 8.40 -7.47 1.02
CA PRO A 569 9.68 -8.02 0.61
C PRO A 569 10.81 -7.31 1.36
N VAL A 570 11.82 -8.09 1.75
CA VAL A 570 13.08 -7.57 2.31
C VAL A 570 14.22 -7.88 1.35
N ASP A 571 15.32 -7.14 1.47
CA ASP A 571 16.58 -7.60 0.86
C ASP A 571 16.92 -8.98 1.44
N PRO A 572 17.13 -10.03 0.61
CA PRO A 572 17.36 -11.37 1.12
C PRO A 572 18.47 -11.43 2.17
N ALA A 573 18.14 -11.93 3.35
CA ALA A 573 18.98 -11.82 4.54
C ALA A 573 19.19 -13.18 5.21
N ARG A 574 20.45 -13.56 5.45
CA ARG A 574 20.79 -14.80 6.18
C ARG A 574 20.66 -14.65 7.69
N LEU A 575 19.70 -15.35 8.28
CA LEU A 575 19.40 -15.31 9.72
C LEU A 575 20.04 -16.44 10.54
N LEU A 576 20.31 -17.58 9.91
CA LEU A 576 20.99 -18.76 10.50
C LEU A 576 22.04 -19.28 9.53
N GLU A 577 23.25 -19.52 10.02
CA GLU A 577 24.34 -20.18 9.28
C GLU A 577 25.11 -21.10 10.22
N THR A 578 24.82 -22.40 10.17
CA THR A 578 25.43 -23.33 11.11
C THR A 578 26.84 -23.78 10.71
N ARG A 579 27.27 -23.53 9.47
CA ARG A 579 28.61 -23.89 9.00
C ARG A 579 29.63 -22.89 9.55
N ASN A 580 30.88 -23.34 9.62
CA ASN A 580 31.98 -22.51 10.10
C ASN A 580 33.01 -22.35 8.97
N GLY A 581 32.77 -21.36 8.12
CA GLY A 581 33.62 -20.99 6.99
C GLY A 581 33.85 -19.48 6.94
N PRO A 582 34.92 -19.01 6.27
CA PRO A 582 35.28 -17.60 6.24
C PRO A 582 34.23 -16.70 5.55
N THR A 583 33.35 -17.28 4.74
CA THR A 583 32.25 -16.60 4.02
C THR A 583 30.86 -17.02 4.52
N ASP A 584 30.81 -17.89 5.53
CA ASP A 584 29.57 -18.41 6.10
C ASP A 584 29.11 -17.49 7.23
N THR A 585 28.58 -16.32 6.86
CA THR A 585 28.18 -15.25 7.80
C THR A 585 26.68 -14.98 7.76
N THR A 586 26.09 -14.71 8.92
CA THR A 586 24.74 -14.14 9.02
C THR A 586 24.78 -12.62 8.93
N VAL A 587 23.63 -11.97 8.74
CA VAL A 587 23.53 -10.51 8.56
C VAL A 587 24.04 -9.69 9.75
N ASP A 588 24.10 -10.29 10.94
CA ASP A 588 24.44 -9.63 12.21
C ASP A 588 25.42 -10.45 13.07
N GLY A 589 25.96 -11.56 12.54
CA GLY A 589 26.83 -12.48 13.26
C GLY A 589 26.11 -13.35 14.31
N GLN A 590 24.81 -13.15 14.55
CA GLN A 590 24.03 -14.02 15.42
C GLN A 590 23.70 -15.33 14.71
N PHE A 591 23.61 -16.43 15.46
CA PHE A 591 23.34 -17.77 14.92
C PHE A 591 24.34 -18.24 13.85
N GLN A 592 25.58 -17.75 13.90
CA GLN A 592 26.66 -18.14 13.01
C GLN A 592 27.53 -19.25 13.63
N GLY A 593 28.01 -20.20 12.81
CA GLY A 593 29.06 -21.14 13.19
C GLY A 593 28.69 -22.14 14.29
N GLN A 594 27.40 -22.39 14.53
CA GLN A 594 26.93 -23.23 15.64
C GLN A 594 27.20 -24.74 15.45
N GLY A 595 27.71 -25.15 14.29
CA GLY A 595 27.96 -26.55 13.95
C GLY A 595 26.70 -27.27 13.48
N ALA A 596 26.88 -28.47 12.92
CA ALA A 596 25.77 -29.28 12.43
C ALA A 596 24.75 -29.54 13.55
N ARG A 597 23.46 -29.37 13.22
CA ARG A 597 22.37 -29.64 14.14
C ARG A 597 22.21 -31.15 14.32
N PRO A 598 22.28 -31.69 15.55
CA PRO A 598 22.09 -33.12 15.78
C PRO A 598 20.70 -33.60 15.36
N ALA A 599 20.61 -34.87 14.93
CA ALA A 599 19.34 -35.56 14.75
C ALA A 599 18.46 -35.46 16.00
N GLY A 600 17.18 -35.16 15.79
CA GLY A 600 16.19 -34.95 16.86
C GLY A 600 16.26 -33.58 17.55
N SER A 601 17.19 -32.70 17.17
CA SER A 601 17.34 -31.38 17.82
C SER A 601 16.42 -30.33 17.22
N VAL A 602 16.08 -29.33 18.04
CA VAL A 602 15.35 -28.13 17.63
C VAL A 602 16.24 -26.91 17.83
N VAL A 603 16.19 -25.96 16.87
CA VAL A 603 16.80 -24.64 17.01
C VAL A 603 15.72 -23.57 16.86
N ALA A 604 15.67 -22.62 17.79
CA ALA A 604 14.82 -21.44 17.70
C ALA A 604 15.63 -20.29 17.07
N VAL A 605 15.07 -19.63 16.07
CA VAL A 605 15.71 -18.53 15.34
C VAL A 605 14.84 -17.28 15.49
N GLN A 606 15.43 -16.19 15.97
CA GLN A 606 14.75 -14.89 16.01
C GLN A 606 14.64 -14.33 14.59
N VAL A 607 13.44 -13.88 14.21
CA VAL A 607 13.14 -13.39 12.86
C VAL A 607 12.68 -11.93 12.92
N ALA A 608 11.63 -11.63 13.70
CA ALA A 608 11.14 -10.25 13.81
C ALA A 608 12.23 -9.31 14.33
N GLY A 609 12.41 -8.17 13.67
CA GLY A 609 13.45 -7.19 13.98
C GLY A 609 14.86 -7.55 13.50
N ARG A 610 15.05 -8.65 12.75
CA ARG A 610 16.35 -9.02 12.15
C ARG A 610 16.29 -9.01 10.62
N GLY A 611 17.37 -8.61 9.96
CA GLY A 611 17.45 -8.64 8.48
C GLY A 611 16.37 -7.81 7.77
N ASN A 612 16.02 -6.64 8.32
CA ASN A 612 14.93 -5.75 7.86
C ASN A 612 13.51 -6.34 7.98
N VAL A 613 13.33 -7.47 8.67
CA VAL A 613 12.00 -7.95 9.04
C VAL A 613 11.40 -7.00 10.09
N PRO A 614 10.17 -6.48 9.89
CA PRO A 614 9.50 -5.64 10.87
C PRO A 614 9.38 -6.29 12.25
N PRO A 615 9.51 -5.54 13.37
CA PRO A 615 9.34 -6.09 14.72
C PRO A 615 7.93 -6.63 15.01
N ASP A 616 6.93 -6.17 14.28
CA ASP A 616 5.52 -6.58 14.35
C ASP A 616 5.15 -7.67 13.32
N ALA A 617 6.14 -8.33 12.72
CA ALA A 617 5.91 -9.42 11.79
C ALA A 617 5.18 -10.60 12.47
N THR A 618 4.15 -11.11 11.81
CA THR A 618 3.31 -12.25 12.26
C THR A 618 3.63 -13.53 11.50
N ALA A 619 4.24 -13.42 10.31
CA ALA A 619 4.76 -14.54 9.52
C ALA A 619 5.94 -14.06 8.66
N ALA A 620 6.67 -15.01 8.08
CA ALA A 620 7.72 -14.71 7.13
C ALA A 620 7.88 -15.82 6.08
N MET A 621 8.45 -15.44 4.94
CA MET A 621 8.88 -16.35 3.89
C MET A 621 10.40 -16.53 3.96
N PHE A 622 10.81 -17.78 4.03
CA PHE A 622 12.18 -18.22 4.19
C PHE A 622 12.63 -19.02 2.97
N ASN A 623 13.94 -19.07 2.76
CA ASN A 623 14.58 -20.18 2.08
C ASN A 623 15.37 -21.00 3.11
N VAL A 624 15.00 -22.26 3.29
CA VAL A 624 15.63 -23.17 4.26
C VAL A 624 16.51 -24.15 3.50
N THR A 625 17.79 -24.22 3.84
CA THR A 625 18.75 -25.12 3.17
C THR A 625 19.30 -26.15 4.16
N ALA A 626 19.24 -27.43 3.79
CA ALA A 626 19.96 -28.51 4.45
C ALA A 626 21.26 -28.80 3.70
N VAL A 627 22.38 -28.83 4.42
CA VAL A 627 23.72 -29.03 3.85
C VAL A 627 24.35 -30.28 4.45
N ALA A 628 24.64 -31.24 3.56
CA ALA A 628 25.26 -32.53 3.84
C ALA A 628 24.60 -33.30 5.01
N PRO A 629 23.31 -33.65 4.94
CA PRO A 629 22.69 -34.52 5.93
C PRO A 629 23.43 -35.84 6.08
N ALA A 630 23.55 -36.33 7.31
CA ALA A 630 24.20 -37.61 7.61
C ALA A 630 23.36 -38.83 7.19
N ALA A 631 22.04 -38.66 7.09
CA ALA A 631 21.08 -39.66 6.67
C ALA A 631 19.91 -38.99 5.94
N ALA A 632 19.07 -39.78 5.26
CA ALA A 632 17.82 -39.27 4.71
C ALA A 632 16.92 -38.75 5.84
N GLY A 633 16.27 -37.60 5.62
CA GLY A 633 15.44 -36.99 6.63
C GLY A 633 14.73 -35.75 6.12
N HIS A 634 14.16 -35.00 7.07
CA HIS A 634 13.47 -33.77 6.81
C HIS A 634 13.76 -32.70 7.87
N ILE A 635 13.43 -31.46 7.53
CA ILE A 635 13.34 -30.32 8.43
C ILE A 635 11.87 -29.94 8.55
N THR A 636 11.44 -29.58 9.75
CA THR A 636 10.10 -29.01 10.02
C THR A 636 10.29 -27.62 10.61
N MET A 637 9.58 -26.62 10.11
CA MET A 637 9.58 -25.25 10.62
C MET A 637 8.17 -24.84 11.09
N TRP A 638 8.07 -24.27 12.29
CA TRP A 638 6.80 -23.86 12.90
C TRP A 638 7.00 -22.73 13.93
N PRO A 639 5.93 -22.02 14.36
CA PRO A 639 6.02 -21.06 15.46
C PRO A 639 6.37 -21.75 16.79
N CYS A 640 7.39 -21.27 17.48
CA CYS A 640 7.94 -21.93 18.68
C CYS A 640 6.96 -22.08 19.85
N ASP A 641 5.90 -21.27 19.91
CA ASP A 641 4.86 -21.33 20.94
C ASP A 641 3.77 -22.39 20.65
N GLN A 642 3.94 -23.18 19.58
CA GLN A 642 3.05 -24.29 19.22
C GLN A 642 3.74 -25.65 19.28
N GLN A 643 2.93 -26.70 19.39
CA GLN A 643 3.42 -28.07 19.28
C GLN A 643 4.01 -28.31 17.88
N GLN A 644 5.15 -29.00 17.80
CA GLN A 644 5.74 -29.37 16.51
C GLN A 644 4.73 -30.14 15.63
N PRO A 645 4.44 -29.68 14.41
CA PRO A 645 3.56 -30.41 13.49
C PRO A 645 4.24 -31.66 12.91
N THR A 646 3.43 -32.58 12.38
CA THR A 646 3.90 -33.82 11.73
C THR A 646 4.29 -33.63 10.25
N THR A 647 4.21 -32.40 9.76
CA THR A 647 4.54 -32.01 8.38
C THR A 647 6.05 -31.82 8.20
N SER A 648 6.51 -31.87 6.95
CA SER A 648 7.90 -31.56 6.60
C SER A 648 7.95 -30.29 5.76
N SER A 649 8.87 -29.39 6.08
CA SER A 649 9.14 -28.17 5.31
C SER A 649 10.21 -28.40 4.25
N LEU A 650 11.17 -29.30 4.48
CA LEU A 650 12.23 -29.63 3.51
C LEU A 650 12.60 -31.10 3.67
N ASN A 651 12.78 -31.82 2.55
CA ASN A 651 13.22 -33.21 2.54
C ASN A 651 14.60 -33.31 1.89
N ALA A 652 15.52 -34.06 2.50
CA ALA A 652 16.89 -34.15 2.03
C ALA A 652 17.45 -35.56 2.22
N GLY A 653 18.19 -36.03 1.21
CA GLY A 653 18.97 -37.26 1.24
C GLY A 653 20.38 -37.05 1.81
N PRO A 654 21.10 -38.15 2.13
CA PRO A 654 22.46 -38.07 2.66
C PRO A 654 23.40 -37.30 1.72
N GLY A 655 24.21 -36.39 2.27
CA GLY A 655 25.23 -35.64 1.53
C GLY A 655 24.71 -34.57 0.58
N GLN A 656 23.40 -34.38 0.45
CA GLN A 656 22.81 -33.38 -0.44
C GLN A 656 23.00 -31.95 0.05
N VAL A 657 22.93 -30.99 -0.87
CA VAL A 657 22.71 -29.57 -0.58
C VAL A 657 21.41 -29.19 -1.27
N VAL A 658 20.34 -29.02 -0.50
CA VAL A 658 19.00 -28.79 -1.03
C VAL A 658 18.30 -27.72 -0.23
N ALA A 659 17.58 -26.85 -0.94
CA ALA A 659 16.82 -25.76 -0.36
C ALA A 659 15.34 -25.88 -0.72
N ASN A 660 14.49 -25.33 0.14
CA ASN A 660 13.08 -25.14 -0.14
C ASN A 660 12.62 -23.77 0.40
N ALA A 661 11.76 -23.11 -0.37
CA ALA A 661 10.93 -22.02 0.11
C ALA A 661 9.99 -22.50 1.21
N VAL A 662 9.93 -21.78 2.31
CA VAL A 662 9.08 -22.11 3.46
C VAL A 662 8.39 -20.84 3.92
N PHE A 663 7.06 -20.86 3.94
CA PHE A 663 6.28 -19.85 4.62
C PHE A 663 5.93 -20.35 6.02
N SER A 664 6.16 -19.56 7.06
CA SER A 664 5.85 -19.95 8.44
C SER A 664 5.35 -18.78 9.27
N LYS A 665 4.34 -19.07 10.10
CA LYS A 665 3.89 -18.18 11.17
C LYS A 665 5.04 -17.96 12.16
N LEU A 666 5.20 -16.71 12.62
CA LEU A 666 6.08 -16.39 13.74
C LEU A 666 5.32 -16.59 15.06
N ASP A 667 6.03 -17.01 16.10
CA ASP A 667 5.46 -16.99 17.44
C ASP A 667 5.22 -15.55 17.93
N SER A 668 4.52 -15.43 19.07
CA SER A 668 4.21 -14.11 19.67
C SER A 668 5.43 -13.24 20.02
N ASN A 669 6.65 -13.80 20.03
CA ASN A 669 7.91 -13.09 20.26
C ASN A 669 8.74 -12.91 18.98
N GLY A 670 8.21 -13.30 17.80
CA GLY A 670 8.88 -13.16 16.51
C GLY A 670 9.89 -14.27 16.17
N PHE A 671 9.77 -15.46 16.76
CA PHE A 671 10.65 -16.61 16.52
C PHE A 671 9.99 -17.70 15.66
N VAL A 672 10.84 -18.48 15.00
CA VAL A 672 10.49 -19.79 14.40
C VAL A 672 11.38 -20.88 14.97
N CYS A 673 10.84 -22.09 15.06
CA CYS A 673 11.54 -23.29 15.51
C CYS A 673 11.77 -24.22 14.32
N LEU A 674 12.97 -24.80 14.25
CA LEU A 674 13.36 -25.77 13.21
C LEU A 674 13.78 -27.09 13.86
N TYR A 675 13.07 -28.16 13.53
CA TYR A 675 13.41 -29.54 13.89
C TYR A 675 14.31 -30.16 12.83
N THR A 676 15.33 -30.89 13.28
CA THR A 676 16.27 -31.60 12.41
C THR A 676 16.13 -33.10 12.57
N HIS A 677 15.61 -33.80 11.56
CA HIS A 677 15.43 -35.27 11.63
C HIS A 677 16.76 -36.04 11.61
N ALA A 678 17.67 -35.66 10.72
CA ALA A 678 19.00 -36.26 10.57
C ALA A 678 20.07 -35.19 10.71
N THR A 679 21.20 -35.51 11.34
CA THR A 679 22.26 -34.54 11.61
C THR A 679 22.68 -33.83 10.31
N THR A 680 22.57 -32.50 10.26
CA THR A 680 22.86 -31.70 9.07
C THR A 680 23.26 -30.29 9.45
N HIS A 681 23.96 -29.59 8.57
CA HIS A 681 24.03 -28.14 8.64
C HIS A 681 22.73 -27.52 8.09
N LEU A 682 22.32 -26.41 8.69
CA LEU A 682 21.20 -25.56 8.27
C LEU A 682 21.66 -24.15 7.91
N ILE A 683 21.01 -23.61 6.88
CA ILE A 683 21.02 -22.19 6.51
C ILE A 683 19.57 -21.73 6.44
N VAL A 684 19.26 -20.56 6.98
CA VAL A 684 17.93 -19.93 6.86
C VAL A 684 18.12 -18.50 6.37
N ASP A 685 17.63 -18.24 5.17
CA ASP A 685 17.55 -16.91 4.59
C ASP A 685 16.08 -16.43 4.64
N VAL A 686 15.82 -15.15 4.89
CA VAL A 686 14.48 -14.54 4.85
C VAL A 686 14.34 -13.65 3.62
N ALA A 687 13.18 -13.70 2.96
CA ALA A 687 12.89 -12.95 1.74
C ALA A 687 11.71 -11.98 1.89
N ALA A 688 10.79 -12.24 2.82
CA ALA A 688 9.70 -11.34 3.13
C ALA A 688 9.09 -11.58 4.50
N ALA A 689 8.33 -10.60 4.97
CA ALA A 689 7.56 -10.63 6.19
C ALA A 689 6.09 -10.31 5.92
N VAL A 690 5.23 -10.80 6.79
CA VAL A 690 3.81 -10.45 6.88
C VAL A 690 3.62 -9.73 8.21
N THR A 691 2.92 -8.60 8.22
CA THR A 691 2.64 -7.85 9.45
C THR A 691 1.18 -7.99 9.87
N VAL A 692 0.86 -7.51 11.07
CA VAL A 692 -0.52 -7.41 11.55
C VAL A 692 -1.37 -6.64 10.53
N GLY A 693 -2.58 -7.11 10.26
CA GLY A 693 -3.53 -6.49 9.33
C GLY A 693 -3.47 -7.02 7.90
N SER A 694 -2.56 -7.92 7.55
CA SER A 694 -2.53 -8.60 6.24
C SER A 694 -3.77 -9.53 6.05
N PRO A 695 -4.34 -9.66 4.83
CA PRO A 695 -5.41 -10.62 4.54
C PRO A 695 -4.86 -12.05 4.45
N LEU A 696 -3.56 -12.21 4.22
CA LEU A 696 -2.88 -13.50 4.30
C LEU A 696 -2.88 -13.99 5.74
N VAL A 697 -3.61 -15.07 6.00
CA VAL A 697 -3.73 -15.70 7.31
C VAL A 697 -2.74 -16.85 7.43
N PRO A 698 -1.64 -16.67 8.19
CA PRO A 698 -0.70 -17.75 8.46
C PRO A 698 -1.28 -18.74 9.47
N ILE A 699 -1.19 -20.03 9.17
CA ILE A 699 -1.66 -21.10 10.04
C ILE A 699 -0.52 -22.03 10.43
N GLN A 700 -0.77 -22.88 11.41
CA GLN A 700 0.13 -24.00 11.65
C GLN A 700 0.09 -24.95 10.44
N PRO A 701 1.24 -25.44 9.95
CA PRO A 701 1.24 -26.39 8.83
C PRO A 701 0.31 -27.59 9.06
N ALA A 702 -0.63 -27.79 8.15
CA ALA A 702 -1.66 -28.83 8.24
C ALA A 702 -1.67 -29.71 7.01
N ARG A 703 -1.53 -31.04 7.19
CA ARG A 703 -1.60 -31.98 6.07
C ARG A 703 -3.04 -32.18 5.60
N VAL A 704 -3.34 -31.69 4.40
CA VAL A 704 -4.69 -31.72 3.81
C VAL A 704 -4.83 -32.77 2.72
N ALA A 705 -3.73 -33.23 2.11
CA ALA A 705 -3.75 -34.36 1.19
C ALA A 705 -2.54 -35.29 1.38
N GLU A 706 -2.77 -36.59 1.28
CA GLU A 706 -1.77 -37.65 1.47
C GLU A 706 -2.09 -38.87 0.62
N THR A 707 -1.51 -38.94 -0.58
CA THR A 707 -1.92 -39.96 -1.55
C THR A 707 -1.39 -41.37 -1.24
N ARG A 708 -0.41 -41.54 -0.35
CA ARG A 708 0.18 -42.86 -0.04
C ARG A 708 -0.82 -43.78 0.65
N ILE A 709 -0.75 -45.08 0.31
CA ILE A 709 -1.60 -46.12 0.87
C ILE A 709 -0.98 -46.65 2.16
N GLY A 710 -1.71 -46.58 3.27
CA GLY A 710 -1.27 -47.05 4.58
C GLY A 710 -2.12 -46.41 5.69
N THR A 711 -2.26 -47.09 6.83
CA THR A 711 -3.01 -46.54 7.97
C THR A 711 -2.21 -45.49 8.74
N GLU A 712 -0.89 -45.50 8.58
CA GLU A 712 0.06 -44.53 9.10
C GLU A 712 0.06 -43.19 8.36
N PHE A 713 -0.51 -43.14 7.16
CA PHE A 713 -0.58 -41.95 6.31
C PHE A 713 -1.92 -41.25 6.50
N THR A 714 -1.92 -40.18 7.29
CA THR A 714 -3.14 -39.46 7.68
C THR A 714 -3.10 -38.00 7.23
N THR A 715 -4.29 -37.45 6.94
CA THR A 715 -4.54 -36.01 6.88
C THR A 715 -5.15 -35.55 8.20
N VAL A 716 -5.20 -34.24 8.42
CA VAL A 716 -5.78 -33.63 9.64
C VAL A 716 -7.24 -34.02 9.89
N ASP A 717 -7.97 -34.39 8.85
CA ASP A 717 -9.41 -34.70 8.86
C ASP A 717 -9.74 -36.12 8.36
N GLY A 718 -8.72 -36.88 7.92
CA GLY A 718 -8.86 -38.23 7.37
C GLY A 718 -9.50 -38.34 5.99
N TYR A 719 -9.74 -37.24 5.27
CA TYR A 719 -10.49 -37.22 4.00
C TYR A 719 -9.64 -37.54 2.77
N ALA A 720 -8.75 -36.64 2.33
CA ALA A 720 -8.00 -36.80 1.08
C ALA A 720 -6.73 -37.67 1.28
N ARG A 721 -6.94 -38.96 1.58
CA ARG A 721 -5.86 -39.90 1.85
C ARG A 721 -5.98 -41.24 1.12
N GLY A 722 -4.84 -41.89 0.88
CA GLY A 722 -4.79 -43.32 0.54
C GLY A 722 -5.25 -43.69 -0.87
N ILE A 723 -5.22 -42.74 -1.82
CA ILE A 723 -5.71 -42.97 -3.19
C ILE A 723 -4.70 -43.65 -4.11
N GLY A 724 -3.43 -43.78 -3.70
CA GLY A 724 -2.35 -44.36 -4.51
C GLY A 724 -1.53 -43.30 -5.26
N ALA A 725 -0.55 -43.76 -6.04
CA ALA A 725 0.27 -42.86 -6.84
C ALA A 725 -0.57 -42.25 -7.97
N ILE A 726 -0.40 -40.96 -8.21
CA ILE A 726 -1.06 -40.25 -9.31
C ILE A 726 -0.32 -40.60 -10.60
N PRO A 727 -0.97 -41.17 -11.62
CA PRO A 727 -0.29 -41.51 -12.86
C PRO A 727 0.25 -40.28 -13.59
N GLY A 728 1.41 -40.41 -14.24
CA GLY A 728 1.97 -39.35 -15.07
C GLY A 728 1.01 -38.93 -16.19
N GLY A 729 0.90 -37.62 -16.43
CA GLY A 729 -0.01 -37.02 -17.40
C GLY A 729 -1.40 -36.69 -16.83
N TYR A 730 -1.66 -36.95 -15.56
CA TYR A 730 -2.93 -36.66 -14.90
C TYR A 730 -2.80 -35.52 -13.87
N SER A 731 -3.95 -34.92 -13.56
CA SER A 731 -4.08 -33.94 -12.50
C SER A 731 -4.77 -34.55 -11.30
N TYR A 732 -4.21 -34.31 -10.12
CA TYR A 732 -4.84 -34.62 -8.84
C TYR A 732 -5.58 -33.39 -8.32
N ALA A 733 -6.89 -33.53 -8.13
CA ALA A 733 -7.75 -32.51 -7.54
C ALA A 733 -8.10 -32.93 -6.10
N PHE A 734 -8.06 -31.98 -5.17
CA PHE A 734 -8.48 -32.18 -3.79
C PHE A 734 -9.30 -30.99 -3.30
N GLY A 735 -10.42 -31.26 -2.62
CA GLY A 735 -11.27 -30.23 -2.04
C GLY A 735 -10.73 -29.76 -0.69
N ILE A 736 -10.76 -28.44 -0.47
CA ILE A 736 -10.33 -27.78 0.76
C ILE A 736 -11.50 -27.14 1.50
N VAL A 737 -12.39 -26.46 0.77
CA VAL A 737 -13.66 -25.97 1.32
C VAL A 737 -14.78 -26.80 0.73
N GLY A 738 -15.50 -27.56 1.55
CA GLY A 738 -16.58 -28.44 1.11
C GLY A 738 -17.86 -28.25 1.91
N LEU A 739 -18.99 -28.71 1.37
CA LEU A 739 -20.25 -28.70 2.10
C LEU A 739 -20.24 -29.72 3.24
N SER A 740 -20.54 -29.25 4.45
CA SER A 740 -20.68 -30.05 5.67
C SER A 740 -21.92 -29.59 6.42
N ASN A 741 -22.90 -30.49 6.62
CA ASN A 741 -24.16 -30.21 7.31
C ASN A 741 -24.95 -28.99 6.77
N GLY A 742 -24.85 -28.71 5.48
CA GLY A 742 -25.54 -27.58 4.83
C GLY A 742 -24.81 -26.23 4.92
N SER A 743 -23.58 -26.21 5.43
CA SER A 743 -22.70 -25.03 5.46
C SER A 743 -21.33 -25.35 4.86
N TRP A 744 -20.70 -24.37 4.21
CA TRP A 744 -19.32 -24.50 3.74
C TRP A 744 -18.35 -24.57 4.92
N ALA A 745 -17.42 -25.53 4.88
CA ALA A 745 -16.41 -25.72 5.91
C ALA A 745 -15.04 -25.94 5.26
N GLY A 746 -14.06 -25.12 5.66
CA GLY A 746 -12.66 -25.29 5.27
C GLY A 746 -11.94 -26.34 6.11
N ARG A 747 -10.90 -26.94 5.53
CA ARG A 747 -10.09 -28.02 6.14
C ARG A 747 -8.73 -27.48 6.57
N GLY A 748 -8.14 -28.10 7.59
CA GLY A 748 -6.77 -27.77 8.03
C GLY A 748 -6.58 -26.34 8.52
N GLY A 749 -7.64 -25.71 9.05
CA GLY A 749 -7.58 -24.32 9.54
C GLY A 749 -7.76 -23.26 8.45
N VAL A 750 -8.15 -23.68 7.23
CA VAL A 750 -8.59 -22.78 6.15
C VAL A 750 -10.01 -22.31 6.42
N ASP A 751 -10.25 -21.02 6.20
CA ASP A 751 -11.59 -20.43 6.34
C ASP A 751 -12.49 -20.82 5.14
N PRO A 752 -13.82 -20.98 5.35
CA PRO A 752 -14.74 -21.28 4.26
C PRO A 752 -14.76 -20.23 3.13
N ASP A 753 -14.42 -18.98 3.42
CA ASP A 753 -14.40 -17.89 2.42
C ASP A 753 -13.03 -17.72 1.75
N ALA A 754 -12.07 -18.62 2.02
CA ALA A 754 -10.75 -18.56 1.42
C ALA A 754 -10.80 -18.72 -0.12
N TRP A 755 -9.95 -17.97 -0.82
CA TRP A 755 -9.86 -17.98 -2.28
C TRP A 755 -8.45 -18.31 -2.79
N THR A 756 -7.41 -18.25 -1.96
CA THR A 756 -6.05 -18.67 -2.31
C THR A 756 -5.43 -19.52 -1.22
N LEU A 757 -4.59 -20.49 -1.60
CA LEU A 757 -3.75 -21.25 -0.68
C LEU A 757 -2.27 -21.05 -0.92
N ILE A 758 -1.52 -21.00 0.18
CA ILE A 758 -0.08 -21.28 0.19
C ILE A 758 0.11 -22.69 0.75
N THR A 759 0.73 -23.57 -0.03
CA THR A 759 0.95 -24.96 0.34
C THR A 759 2.41 -25.36 0.12
N ASN A 760 2.88 -26.34 0.89
CA ASN A 760 4.09 -27.07 0.58
C ASN A 760 3.70 -28.41 -0.06
N VAL A 761 4.04 -28.59 -1.33
CA VAL A 761 3.73 -29.81 -2.09
C VAL A 761 4.96 -30.69 -2.14
N THR A 762 4.82 -31.95 -1.73
CA THR A 762 5.91 -32.94 -1.74
C THR A 762 5.61 -34.05 -2.73
N ALA A 763 6.48 -34.25 -3.72
CA ALA A 763 6.50 -35.48 -4.50
C ALA A 763 7.24 -36.56 -3.73
N VAL A 764 6.65 -37.76 -3.66
CA VAL A 764 7.20 -38.90 -2.94
C VAL A 764 7.39 -40.07 -3.89
N THR A 765 8.64 -40.48 -4.03
CA THR A 765 9.10 -41.62 -4.83
C THR A 765 8.54 -41.62 -6.27
N PRO A 766 8.80 -40.58 -7.08
CA PRO A 766 8.42 -40.59 -8.49
C PRO A 766 9.03 -41.78 -9.23
N GLU A 767 8.30 -42.38 -10.16
CA GLU A 767 8.79 -43.49 -10.98
C GLU A 767 9.77 -43.04 -12.07
N GLN A 768 9.65 -41.78 -12.50
CA GLN A 768 10.46 -41.18 -13.55
C GLN A 768 10.79 -39.72 -13.23
N ALA A 769 11.75 -39.14 -13.96
CA ALA A 769 12.00 -37.70 -13.88
C ALA A 769 10.80 -36.91 -14.42
N GLY A 770 10.51 -35.78 -13.79
CA GLY A 770 9.34 -34.99 -14.14
C GLY A 770 9.19 -33.75 -13.28
N HIS A 771 7.97 -33.23 -13.26
CA HIS A 771 7.59 -32.09 -12.46
C HIS A 771 6.13 -32.17 -12.01
N ILE A 772 5.80 -31.36 -11.01
CA ILE A 772 4.43 -31.00 -10.62
C ILE A 772 4.17 -29.53 -10.97
N THR A 773 2.93 -29.26 -11.39
CA THR A 773 2.40 -27.92 -11.64
C THR A 773 1.12 -27.71 -10.85
N SER A 774 1.03 -26.63 -10.08
CA SER A 774 -0.15 -26.21 -9.33
C SER A 774 -0.91 -25.12 -10.07
N PHE A 775 -2.23 -25.23 -10.12
CA PHE A 775 -3.10 -24.30 -10.82
C PHE A 775 -4.55 -24.41 -10.31
N PRO A 776 -5.40 -23.40 -10.54
CA PRO A 776 -6.84 -23.51 -10.31
C PRO A 776 -7.43 -24.68 -11.12
N CYS A 777 -8.27 -25.51 -10.54
CA CYS A 777 -8.95 -26.56 -11.29
C CYS A 777 -9.87 -25.97 -12.35
N GLY A 778 -9.93 -26.63 -13.51
CA GLY A 778 -10.70 -26.18 -14.68
C GLY A 778 -9.87 -25.39 -15.69
N ASP A 779 -8.74 -24.81 -15.27
CA ASP A 779 -7.80 -24.18 -16.19
C ASP A 779 -7.06 -25.20 -17.07
N VAL A 780 -6.56 -24.71 -18.21
CA VAL A 780 -5.59 -25.47 -19.01
C VAL A 780 -4.30 -25.59 -18.22
N VAL A 781 -3.75 -26.82 -18.14
CA VAL A 781 -2.50 -27.10 -17.41
C VAL A 781 -1.39 -26.16 -17.91
N PRO A 782 -0.83 -25.30 -17.03
CA PRO A 782 0.24 -24.40 -17.42
C PRO A 782 1.51 -25.14 -17.83
N THR A 783 2.32 -24.52 -18.69
CA THR A 783 3.63 -25.08 -19.10
C THR A 783 4.73 -24.84 -18.06
N ALA A 784 4.44 -24.06 -17.02
CA ALA A 784 5.31 -23.84 -15.89
C ALA A 784 5.50 -25.12 -15.08
N SER A 785 6.68 -25.28 -14.48
CA SER A 785 6.94 -26.35 -13.51
C SER A 785 7.10 -25.72 -12.15
N ASN A 786 6.35 -26.13 -11.13
CA ASN A 786 6.55 -25.66 -9.76
C ASN A 786 7.58 -26.50 -9.02
N LEU A 787 7.55 -27.82 -9.16
CA LEU A 787 8.46 -28.73 -8.45
C LEU A 787 9.05 -29.72 -9.44
N ASN A 788 10.37 -29.82 -9.54
CA ASN A 788 11.04 -30.82 -10.38
C ASN A 788 11.61 -31.96 -9.53
N TYR A 789 11.55 -33.18 -10.07
CA TYR A 789 12.02 -34.37 -9.38
C TYR A 789 12.69 -35.36 -10.32
N ALA A 790 13.59 -36.17 -9.76
CA ALA A 790 14.16 -37.35 -10.36
C ALA A 790 13.52 -38.64 -9.79
N PRO A 791 13.69 -39.80 -10.45
CA PRO A 791 13.13 -41.06 -9.97
C PRO A 791 13.57 -41.37 -8.53
N GLY A 792 12.62 -41.81 -7.70
CA GLY A 792 12.84 -42.23 -6.32
C GLY A 792 13.09 -41.09 -5.32
N GLN A 793 13.09 -39.82 -5.74
CA GLN A 793 13.31 -38.69 -4.84
C GLN A 793 12.11 -38.43 -3.93
N VAL A 794 12.38 -37.79 -2.79
CA VAL A 794 11.37 -37.10 -1.98
C VAL A 794 11.77 -35.63 -1.96
N VAL A 795 10.99 -34.79 -2.60
CA VAL A 795 11.31 -33.37 -2.78
C VAL A 795 10.06 -32.53 -2.63
N ALA A 796 10.20 -31.38 -1.99
CA ALA A 796 9.11 -30.45 -1.72
C ALA A 796 9.42 -29.07 -2.32
N ASN A 797 8.36 -28.36 -2.70
CA ASN A 797 8.42 -26.94 -3.03
C ASN A 797 7.15 -26.23 -2.53
N MET A 798 7.30 -25.00 -2.06
CA MET A 798 6.15 -24.14 -1.76
C MET A 798 5.48 -23.70 -3.06
N VAL A 799 4.16 -23.75 -3.10
CA VAL A 799 3.34 -23.29 -4.22
C VAL A 799 2.20 -22.43 -3.72
N VAL A 800 1.72 -21.55 -4.60
CA VAL A 800 0.55 -20.71 -4.39
C VAL A 800 -0.39 -20.89 -5.57
N ALA A 801 -1.67 -21.13 -5.31
CA ALA A 801 -2.69 -21.07 -6.35
C ALA A 801 -4.07 -20.79 -5.75
N ASP A 802 -4.95 -20.30 -6.62
CA ASP A 802 -6.33 -20.02 -6.25
C ASP A 802 -7.17 -21.27 -6.11
N LEU A 803 -8.19 -21.13 -5.29
CA LEU A 803 -9.26 -22.09 -5.15
C LEU A 803 -10.28 -21.90 -6.26
N SER A 804 -10.70 -23.01 -6.80
CA SER A 804 -11.70 -23.10 -7.85
C SER A 804 -12.71 -24.17 -7.47
N TYR A 805 -13.94 -24.01 -7.91
CA TYR A 805 -14.98 -24.98 -7.65
C TYR A 805 -14.77 -26.27 -8.46
N ILE A 806 -14.77 -27.42 -7.78
CA ILE A 806 -14.54 -28.75 -8.36
C ILE A 806 -15.87 -29.52 -8.33
N GLU A 807 -16.58 -29.54 -9.46
CA GLU A 807 -17.94 -30.09 -9.57
C GLU A 807 -18.07 -31.53 -9.04
N ASN A 808 -17.12 -32.40 -9.35
CA ASN A 808 -17.17 -33.82 -8.97
C ASN A 808 -16.83 -34.07 -7.50
N LEU A 809 -16.29 -33.08 -6.79
CA LEU A 809 -16.01 -33.15 -5.36
C LEU A 809 -17.00 -32.31 -4.53
N ASP A 810 -17.83 -31.49 -5.17
CA ASP A 810 -18.74 -30.54 -4.51
C ASP A 810 -17.98 -29.68 -3.48
N ALA A 811 -16.83 -29.16 -3.91
CA ALA A 811 -15.87 -28.49 -3.05
C ALA A 811 -15.00 -27.51 -3.84
N TRP A 812 -14.55 -26.44 -3.19
CA TRP A 812 -13.49 -25.57 -3.68
C TRP A 812 -12.12 -26.16 -3.35
N GLY A 813 -11.21 -26.15 -4.32
CA GLY A 813 -9.90 -26.77 -4.20
C GLY A 813 -8.94 -26.31 -5.29
N MET A 814 -7.76 -26.91 -5.31
CA MET A 814 -6.73 -26.66 -6.32
C MET A 814 -6.30 -27.96 -7.01
N CYS A 815 -5.66 -27.83 -8.17
CA CYS A 815 -5.24 -28.94 -8.99
C CYS A 815 -3.71 -29.04 -9.08
N LEU A 816 -3.21 -30.28 -9.02
CA LEU A 816 -1.79 -30.62 -9.15
C LEU A 816 -1.60 -31.56 -10.34
N TYR A 817 -1.06 -31.05 -11.43
CA TYR A 817 -0.62 -31.87 -12.56
C TYR A 817 0.71 -32.54 -12.22
N THR A 818 0.89 -33.79 -12.64
CA THR A 818 2.20 -34.46 -12.56
C THR A 818 2.62 -35.06 -13.89
N HIS A 819 3.86 -34.80 -14.28
CA HIS A 819 4.44 -35.36 -15.50
C HIS A 819 4.76 -36.86 -15.36
N GLY A 820 5.33 -37.25 -14.22
CA GLY A 820 5.65 -38.64 -13.89
C GLY A 820 4.70 -39.20 -12.83
N THR A 821 4.56 -40.53 -12.81
CA THR A 821 3.80 -41.20 -11.74
C THR A 821 4.49 -40.95 -10.39
N THR A 822 3.76 -40.42 -9.41
CA THR A 822 4.31 -40.14 -8.07
C THR A 822 3.20 -40.11 -7.03
N HIS A 823 3.56 -40.39 -5.78
CA HIS A 823 2.72 -39.94 -4.66
C HIS A 823 2.93 -38.44 -4.41
N MET A 824 1.89 -37.80 -3.91
CA MET A 824 1.86 -36.41 -3.47
C MET A 824 1.44 -36.28 -2.01
N ILE A 825 2.02 -35.31 -1.31
CA ILE A 825 1.59 -34.79 -0.02
C ILE A 825 1.36 -33.30 -0.18
N VAL A 826 0.28 -32.78 0.40
CA VAL A 826 -0.01 -31.34 0.43
C VAL A 826 -0.20 -30.91 1.87
N ASP A 827 0.68 -30.01 2.31
CA ASP A 827 0.61 -29.38 3.63
C ASP A 827 0.25 -27.89 3.42
N VAL A 828 -0.91 -27.44 3.91
CA VAL A 828 -1.31 -26.02 3.85
C VAL A 828 -0.64 -25.23 4.97
N VAL A 829 -0.15 -24.02 4.66
CA VAL A 829 0.58 -23.17 5.62
C VAL A 829 0.00 -21.77 5.75
N ALA A 830 -0.78 -21.32 4.76
CA ALA A 830 -1.53 -20.07 4.82
C ALA A 830 -2.68 -20.08 3.81
N TRP A 831 -3.61 -19.15 3.99
CA TRP A 831 -4.71 -18.89 3.06
C TRP A 831 -5.00 -17.38 3.01
N MET A 832 -5.72 -16.94 1.98
CA MET A 832 -6.33 -15.60 1.86
C MET A 832 -7.81 -15.74 1.61
#